data_AF-A0A956M1I9-F1
#
_entry.id   AF-A0A956M1I9-F1
#
_cell.length_a   1.000
_cell.length_b   1.000
_cell.length_c   1.000
_cell.angle_alpha   90.00
_cell.angle_beta   90.00
_cell.angle_gamma   90.00
#
_symmetry.space_group_name_H-M   'P 1'
#
loop_
_entity.id
_entity.type
_entity.pdbx_description
1 polymer ?
#
loop_
_entity_poly.entity_id
_entity_poly.type
_entity_poly.pdbx_seq_one_letter_code
_entity_poly.pdbx_strand_id
1 'polypeptide(L)'
;MVVRIVLLALVPLFLASSSSLAKKLEPNLVAAASRFGVDLDAPSSSLRHAQRGGGADTVSYGDIGPDGFSIFGDVWDWDDPDQPGDPLMGWYATDNSVAAGVFGRRVDASIWDGHDNTVDAPILTGNGSLWIGAFEDEADGLCYEAGLGYGSYWCQQILSPVVTLVSSADINLSFRYFNGTELNFDYTRVLLRTIPAGDEIVLGPPDGFTGPIGLASDSPLHPPVGQTFDTGIPTSALNGATQFQLVFQMTSDGGWDDEDGDYGTDFGAFGLDDVAMSGGASLTADFETDEEGWGFEACPGVGTYFGVGNLASYQIADLCGCGLSGNLLEFHDDSREHPRGQWMSARSNPTDVQDMVARLGASPNQLAIIGEWDQYSDMPRNNGVFYRPGWDYYPYECPVSGTIGWSGRVGPNTFFYNAGPSCSRLRQSQTGGFLPAGTEQVRFVYEIYSSCDAFGIPPTECGSTNFTPLVDNVRVRGTKVPAAPPIQFSPDPVGSRFQDAFIPSLLLDPNGRGNADVSANAAGYPGNQPPIVPGDSLYVRGPVPTPSTRWEARLWFRVRREGPGIKVARYLDWKSDVAAINGNPDPTVGFAYAWMDSFQTATTVSRNAFVSYCREDNWYPGEIGEFSEGNEIIRDDVLVAGSAVDYFVTANYVTTPAESFYLPDTTGGYFFEFEILPGWRHEAGHDRYPCLLYVDTNSGAERYVESALDALGLDHDRYDYNDATSNWKCPLARAPGSTNGVPVIQLIGYRSILVNTGGLDAAMWPEDYELFEDWLTYIRSCGRQALLLNGDNLAAT
;
A
#
# COMPACT_ATOMS: atom_id res chain seq x y z
N MET A 1 39.56 -30.32 23.56
CA MET A 1 39.32 -30.37 22.10
C MET A 1 37.92 -30.87 21.72
N VAL A 2 37.26 -31.72 22.54
CA VAL A 2 35.86 -32.17 22.31
C VAL A 2 34.81 -31.09 22.64
N VAL A 3 35.13 -30.11 23.50
CA VAL A 3 34.20 -29.04 23.92
C VAL A 3 33.94 -27.97 22.84
N ARG A 4 34.82 -27.79 21.85
CA ARG A 4 34.60 -26.83 20.74
C ARG A 4 33.68 -27.36 19.64
N ILE A 5 33.47 -28.68 19.55
CA ILE A 5 32.65 -29.32 18.51
C ILE A 5 31.15 -29.25 18.85
N VAL A 6 30.79 -29.18 20.14
CA VAL A 6 29.39 -29.06 20.58
C VAL A 6 28.86 -27.64 20.39
N LEU A 7 29.72 -26.60 20.47
CA LEU A 7 29.30 -25.21 20.29
C LEU A 7 28.91 -24.88 18.83
N LEU A 8 29.67 -25.37 17.84
CA LEU A 8 29.39 -25.12 16.42
C LEU A 8 28.16 -25.89 15.88
N ALA A 9 27.77 -27.00 16.51
CA ALA A 9 26.55 -27.75 16.15
C ALA A 9 25.29 -27.18 16.83
N LEU A 10 25.42 -26.33 17.85
CA LEU A 10 24.29 -25.70 18.54
C LEU A 10 23.87 -24.38 17.86
N VAL A 11 24.77 -23.66 17.20
CA VAL A 11 24.48 -22.40 16.50
C VAL A 11 23.35 -22.53 15.45
N PRO A 12 23.26 -23.59 14.62
CA PRO A 12 22.14 -23.79 13.70
C PRO A 12 20.79 -24.08 14.40
N LEU A 13 20.82 -24.75 15.56
CA LEU A 13 19.60 -25.03 16.35
C LEU A 13 19.06 -23.77 17.04
N PHE A 14 19.94 -22.82 17.39
CA PHE A 14 19.57 -21.52 17.96
C PHE A 14 19.11 -20.50 16.90
N LEU A 15 19.58 -20.60 15.66
CA LEU A 15 19.18 -19.71 14.57
C LEU A 15 17.88 -20.14 13.87
N ALA A 16 17.63 -21.46 13.73
CA ALA A 16 16.42 -21.99 13.09
C ALA A 16 15.15 -22.00 13.98
N SER A 17 15.22 -21.50 15.23
CA SER A 17 14.09 -21.53 16.18
C SER A 17 13.79 -20.18 16.86
N SER A 18 14.32 -19.08 16.32
CA SER A 18 14.41 -17.79 17.00
C SER A 18 13.09 -17.01 17.19
N SER A 19 11.99 -17.37 16.53
CA SER A 19 10.68 -16.73 16.78
C SER A 19 9.83 -17.44 17.85
N SER A 20 9.89 -18.77 17.97
CA SER A 20 9.04 -19.53 18.92
C SER A 20 9.74 -19.90 20.24
N LEU A 21 11.07 -20.03 20.26
CA LEU A 21 11.81 -20.39 21.48
C LEU A 21 12.11 -19.17 22.37
N ALA A 22 12.25 -17.97 21.81
CA ALA A 22 12.49 -16.73 22.57
C ALA A 22 11.35 -16.41 23.55
N LYS A 23 10.09 -16.66 23.17
CA LYS A 23 8.92 -16.52 24.05
C LYS A 23 8.79 -17.64 25.11
N LYS A 24 9.42 -18.80 24.92
CA LYS A 24 9.42 -19.92 25.89
C LYS A 24 10.64 -19.94 26.82
N LEU A 25 11.68 -19.16 26.52
CA LEU A 25 12.92 -19.11 27.32
C LEU A 25 12.93 -18.00 28.39
N GLU A 26 12.05 -16.99 28.32
CA GLU A 26 11.92 -15.97 29.37
C GLU A 26 11.73 -16.57 30.78
N PRO A 27 10.87 -17.59 31.01
CA PRO A 27 10.71 -18.18 32.34
C PRO A 27 11.97 -18.91 32.84
N ASN A 28 12.78 -19.46 31.93
CA ASN A 28 13.97 -20.25 32.26
C ASN A 28 15.23 -19.40 32.44
N LEU A 29 15.32 -18.26 31.74
CA LEU A 29 16.35 -17.23 31.96
C LEU A 29 16.12 -16.49 33.29
N VAL A 30 14.86 -16.21 33.65
CA VAL A 30 14.48 -15.66 34.97
C VAL A 30 14.82 -16.64 36.10
N ALA A 31 14.60 -17.95 35.89
CA ALA A 31 14.99 -18.98 36.85
C ALA A 31 16.53 -19.12 36.99
N ALA A 32 17.30 -18.91 35.92
CA ALA A 32 18.76 -18.94 35.95
C ALA A 32 19.36 -17.69 36.62
N ALA A 33 18.79 -16.50 36.39
CA ALA A 33 19.22 -15.25 37.03
C ALA A 33 19.03 -15.27 38.56
N SER A 34 17.95 -15.87 39.06
CA SER A 34 17.70 -16.03 40.51
C SER A 34 18.76 -16.88 41.23
N ARG A 35 19.45 -17.78 40.51
CA ARG A 35 20.52 -18.62 41.08
C ARG A 35 21.86 -17.90 41.23
N PHE A 36 22.03 -16.73 40.62
CA PHE A 36 23.25 -15.91 40.72
C PHE A 36 23.12 -14.72 41.68
N GLY A 37 22.01 -14.59 42.40
CA GLY A 37 21.83 -13.56 43.43
C GLY A 37 21.81 -12.13 42.88
N VAL A 38 21.45 -11.95 41.61
CA VAL A 38 21.17 -10.64 41.03
C VAL A 38 19.68 -10.42 41.15
N ASP A 39 19.26 -9.65 42.16
CA ASP A 39 17.88 -9.14 42.25
C ASP A 39 17.63 -8.24 41.03
N LEU A 40 16.79 -8.71 40.11
CA LEU A 40 16.14 -7.87 39.11
C LEU A 40 14.74 -7.50 39.62
N ASP A 41 14.69 -6.78 40.74
CA ASP A 41 13.57 -5.91 41.02
C ASP A 41 13.72 -4.66 40.14
N ALA A 42 13.30 -4.79 38.87
CA ALA A 42 12.97 -3.63 38.06
C ALA A 42 11.50 -3.30 38.32
N PRO A 43 11.18 -2.24 39.08
CA PRO A 43 9.80 -1.78 39.19
C PRO A 43 9.31 -1.33 37.81
N SER A 44 8.10 -1.74 37.45
CA SER A 44 7.34 -1.39 36.25
C SER A 44 6.94 0.10 36.18
N SER A 45 7.82 1.03 36.58
CA SER A 45 7.51 2.47 36.63
C SER A 45 8.66 3.43 36.28
N SER A 46 9.73 2.99 35.61
CA SER A 46 10.80 3.90 35.17
C SER A 46 11.22 3.73 33.70
N LEU A 47 10.27 3.94 32.78
CA LEU A 47 10.54 4.48 31.43
C LEU A 47 10.18 5.97 31.33
N ARG A 48 10.24 6.69 32.46
CA ARG A 48 10.25 8.15 32.50
C ARG A 48 11.64 8.64 32.89
N HIS A 49 12.58 8.63 31.94
CA HIS A 49 13.64 9.64 31.76
C HIS A 49 14.77 9.13 30.85
N ALA A 50 14.52 9.17 29.55
CA ALA A 50 15.47 9.69 28.58
C ALA A 50 14.77 10.74 27.69
N GLN A 51 13.95 11.62 28.29
CA GLN A 51 13.58 12.89 27.68
C GLN A 51 14.80 13.82 27.70
N ARG A 52 15.71 13.61 26.76
CA ARG A 52 16.55 14.67 26.21
C ARG A 52 16.01 14.99 24.82
N GLY A 53 15.03 15.88 24.76
CA GLY A 53 14.71 16.72 23.59
C GLY A 53 14.36 16.07 22.24
N GLY A 54 14.36 14.75 22.08
CA GLY A 54 13.86 14.08 20.88
C GLY A 54 12.36 13.90 20.98
N GLY A 55 11.59 14.47 20.04
CA GLY A 55 10.18 14.12 19.88
C GLY A 55 10.04 12.62 19.65
N ALA A 56 8.91 12.03 20.04
CA ALA A 56 8.60 10.67 19.60
C ALA A 56 8.44 10.69 18.07
N ASP A 57 8.97 9.70 17.34
CA ASP A 57 8.79 9.63 15.87
C ASP A 57 7.40 9.12 15.48
N THR A 58 6.72 8.45 16.42
CA THR A 58 5.35 7.97 16.28
C THR A 58 4.59 8.14 17.60
N VAL A 59 3.36 8.63 17.49
CA VAL A 59 2.36 8.69 18.57
C VAL A 59 1.17 7.80 18.22
N SER A 60 0.38 7.39 19.20
CA SER A 60 -0.70 6.42 18.99
C SER A 60 -1.90 6.81 19.82
N TYR A 61 -3.09 6.53 19.32
CA TYR A 61 -4.37 6.89 19.90
C TYR A 61 -5.34 5.72 19.78
N GLY A 62 -6.19 5.58 20.77
CA GLY A 62 -7.27 4.60 20.87
C GLY A 62 -8.29 5.05 21.91
N ASP A 63 -9.27 4.20 22.22
CA ASP A 63 -10.38 4.48 23.14
C ASP A 63 -11.09 5.85 22.89
N ILE A 64 -12.03 6.24 23.75
CA ILE A 64 -12.78 7.48 23.75
C ILE A 64 -12.57 8.22 25.07
N GLY A 65 -12.00 9.41 24.99
CA GLY A 65 -11.90 10.35 26.08
C GLY A 65 -13.25 10.96 26.45
N PRO A 66 -13.35 11.57 27.64
CA PRO A 66 -14.58 12.24 28.08
C PRO A 66 -14.98 13.44 27.21
N ASP A 67 -14.10 13.91 26.33
CA ASP A 67 -14.29 14.97 25.34
C ASP A 67 -14.74 14.44 23.96
N GLY A 68 -14.85 13.13 23.79
CA GLY A 68 -15.24 12.47 22.54
C GLY A 68 -14.09 12.27 21.55
N PHE A 69 -12.85 12.61 21.93
CA PHE A 69 -11.66 12.35 21.13
C PHE A 69 -10.95 11.07 21.55
N SER A 70 -10.15 10.49 20.67
CA SER A 70 -9.30 9.36 21.04
C SER A 70 -8.19 9.74 22.03
N ILE A 71 -7.88 8.81 22.92
CA ILE A 71 -6.93 8.98 24.03
C ILE A 71 -5.51 8.64 23.56
N PHE A 72 -4.56 9.54 23.83
CA PHE A 72 -3.14 9.31 23.55
C PHE A 72 -2.57 8.13 24.34
N GLY A 73 -1.93 7.21 23.61
CA GLY A 73 -1.25 6.02 24.11
C GLY A 73 -2.14 4.78 24.22
N ASP A 74 -3.43 4.92 23.89
CA ASP A 74 -4.44 3.90 24.12
C ASP A 74 -4.70 2.97 22.91
N VAL A 75 -5.68 2.07 23.05
CA VAL A 75 -6.13 1.10 22.05
C VAL A 75 -7.65 0.92 22.12
N TRP A 76 -8.32 0.71 20.99
CA TRP A 76 -9.68 0.14 21.01
C TRP A 76 -9.57 -1.39 21.05
N ASP A 77 -9.91 -1.98 22.20
CA ASP A 77 -9.89 -3.43 22.43
C ASP A 77 -11.25 -4.01 22.86
N TRP A 78 -12.27 -3.16 23.05
CA TRP A 78 -13.64 -3.53 23.46
C TRP A 78 -13.73 -4.36 24.76
N ASP A 79 -12.62 -4.50 25.49
CA ASP A 79 -12.46 -5.38 26.64
C ASP A 79 -12.75 -4.65 27.96
N ASP A 80 -12.89 -3.32 27.96
CA ASP A 80 -13.15 -2.53 29.16
C ASP A 80 -14.66 -2.46 29.50
N PRO A 81 -15.14 -3.19 30.54
CA PRO A 81 -16.51 -3.09 31.01
C PRO A 81 -16.82 -1.78 31.76
N ASP A 82 -15.81 -0.97 32.08
CA ASP A 82 -15.93 0.26 32.87
C ASP A 82 -16.36 1.48 32.04
N GLN A 83 -16.69 1.32 30.75
CA GLN A 83 -17.47 2.29 29.97
C GLN A 83 -18.98 1.92 29.98
N PRO A 84 -19.71 2.24 31.07
CA PRO A 84 -21.13 1.93 31.15
C PRO A 84 -21.92 2.76 30.13
N GLY A 85 -22.34 2.12 29.04
CA GLY A 85 -23.36 2.64 28.12
C GLY A 85 -23.00 2.68 26.65
N ASP A 86 -21.75 2.45 26.26
CA ASP A 86 -21.35 2.40 24.86
C ASP A 86 -20.44 1.19 24.57
N PRO A 87 -21.01 0.03 24.21
CA PRO A 87 -20.21 -1.15 23.89
C PRO A 87 -19.32 -0.95 22.67
N LEU A 88 -19.56 0.06 21.83
CA LEU A 88 -18.79 0.32 20.62
C LEU A 88 -17.60 1.25 20.87
N MET A 89 -17.44 1.79 22.09
CA MET A 89 -16.37 2.74 22.46
C MET A 89 -16.30 3.93 21.47
N GLY A 90 -17.47 4.47 21.12
CA GLY A 90 -17.69 5.56 20.18
C GLY A 90 -17.64 5.19 18.70
N TRP A 91 -17.30 3.94 18.36
CA TRP A 91 -17.39 3.51 16.97
C TRP A 91 -18.83 3.50 16.48
N TYR A 92 -19.01 3.81 15.21
CA TYR A 92 -20.30 3.69 14.55
C TYR A 92 -20.11 3.22 13.11
N ALA A 93 -21.14 2.64 12.52
CA ALA A 93 -21.12 2.22 11.13
C ALA A 93 -22.20 2.94 10.32
N THR A 94 -21.90 3.18 9.05
CA THR A 94 -22.86 3.62 8.04
C THR A 94 -23.15 2.46 7.11
N ASP A 95 -24.42 2.25 6.79
CA ASP A 95 -24.82 1.34 5.72
C ASP A 95 -24.67 2.09 4.40
N ASN A 96 -23.64 1.75 3.64
CA ASN A 96 -23.35 2.37 2.37
C ASN A 96 -24.25 1.81 1.25
N SER A 97 -24.99 0.72 1.50
CA SER A 97 -25.99 0.22 0.56
C SER A 97 -27.31 1.00 0.60
N VAL A 98 -27.49 1.89 1.59
CA VAL A 98 -28.60 2.85 1.61
C VAL A 98 -28.24 4.01 0.69
N ALA A 99 -29.09 4.29 -0.30
CA ALA A 99 -28.92 5.50 -1.11
C ALA A 99 -29.12 6.75 -0.25
N ALA A 100 -28.35 7.82 -0.53
CA ALA A 100 -28.40 9.07 0.23
C ALA A 100 -29.79 9.73 0.27
N GLY A 101 -30.65 9.41 -0.69
CA GLY A 101 -32.01 9.90 -0.80
C GLY A 101 -32.80 9.18 -1.88
N VAL A 102 -34.05 9.63 -2.09
CA VAL A 102 -34.88 9.22 -3.22
C VAL A 102 -34.74 10.28 -4.30
N PHE A 103 -34.15 9.90 -5.42
CA PHE A 103 -33.86 10.78 -6.55
C PHE A 103 -34.76 10.50 -7.76
N GLY A 104 -35.73 9.59 -7.61
CA GLY A 104 -36.81 9.39 -8.58
C GLY A 104 -37.92 10.42 -8.42
N ARG A 105 -38.41 10.98 -9.55
CA ARG A 105 -39.54 11.91 -9.58
C ARG A 105 -40.16 12.03 -10.98
N ARG A 106 -41.35 12.64 -11.08
CA ARG A 106 -41.83 13.21 -12.34
C ARG A 106 -41.14 14.55 -12.57
N VAL A 107 -40.64 14.77 -13.77
CA VAL A 107 -40.10 16.06 -14.21
C VAL A 107 -41.01 16.71 -15.25
N ASP A 108 -41.21 18.01 -15.10
CA ASP A 108 -41.74 18.89 -16.14
C ASP A 108 -40.86 20.15 -16.21
N ALA A 109 -41.11 21.01 -17.21
CA ALA A 109 -40.30 22.22 -17.39
C ALA A 109 -40.29 23.14 -16.15
N SER A 110 -41.39 23.21 -15.40
CA SER A 110 -41.48 24.10 -14.24
C SER A 110 -40.72 23.60 -13.02
N ILE A 111 -40.72 22.27 -12.79
CA ILE A 111 -39.90 21.65 -11.77
C ILE A 111 -38.43 21.79 -12.17
N TRP A 112 -38.10 21.47 -13.42
CA TRP A 112 -36.73 21.50 -13.92
C TRP A 112 -36.06 22.88 -13.85
N ASP A 113 -36.76 23.95 -14.25
CA ASP A 113 -36.24 25.32 -14.22
C ASP A 113 -35.94 25.84 -12.79
N GLY A 114 -36.41 25.14 -11.76
CA GLY A 114 -36.27 25.53 -10.35
C GLY A 114 -34.94 25.17 -9.70
N HIS A 115 -34.05 24.45 -10.41
CA HIS A 115 -32.90 23.77 -9.81
C HIS A 115 -31.56 24.08 -10.48
N ASP A 116 -31.41 25.25 -11.11
CA ASP A 116 -30.15 25.72 -11.73
C ASP A 116 -29.54 24.79 -12.81
N ASN A 117 -30.31 23.81 -13.31
CA ASN A 117 -29.90 22.87 -14.34
C ASN A 117 -29.40 23.58 -15.61
N THR A 118 -28.31 23.06 -16.20
CA THR A 118 -27.65 23.70 -17.36
C THR A 118 -28.19 23.25 -18.73
N VAL A 119 -29.07 22.26 -18.74
CA VAL A 119 -29.70 21.67 -19.93
C VAL A 119 -31.22 21.75 -19.88
N ASP A 120 -31.89 21.54 -21.01
CA ASP A 120 -33.35 21.44 -21.08
C ASP A 120 -33.86 20.18 -20.35
N ALA A 121 -35.09 20.22 -19.82
CA ALA A 121 -35.70 19.09 -19.12
C ALA A 121 -35.74 17.81 -19.99
N PRO A 122 -35.42 16.63 -19.43
CA PRO A 122 -35.34 15.38 -20.17
C PRO A 122 -36.72 14.74 -20.38
N ILE A 123 -37.63 15.53 -20.96
CA ILE A 123 -39.00 15.15 -21.28
C ILE A 123 -38.99 14.44 -22.64
N LEU A 124 -39.40 13.17 -22.64
CA LEU A 124 -39.36 12.32 -23.84
C LEU A 124 -40.52 12.61 -24.79
N THR A 125 -41.72 12.87 -24.27
CA THR A 125 -42.91 13.28 -25.03
C THR A 125 -43.76 14.23 -24.18
N GLY A 126 -44.48 15.15 -24.85
CA GLY A 126 -45.41 16.06 -24.19
C GLY A 126 -44.81 16.99 -23.14
N ASN A 127 -45.40 17.02 -21.93
CA ASN A 127 -45.08 17.98 -20.87
C ASN A 127 -44.39 17.38 -19.65
N GLY A 128 -44.28 16.06 -19.54
CA GLY A 128 -43.60 15.45 -18.40
C GLY A 128 -43.20 14.00 -18.65
N SER A 129 -42.21 13.54 -17.89
CA SER A 129 -41.74 12.15 -17.91
C SER A 129 -41.31 11.74 -16.50
N LEU A 130 -41.19 10.44 -16.21
CA LEU A 130 -40.56 9.98 -14.98
C LEU A 130 -39.04 9.93 -15.16
N TRP A 131 -38.31 10.25 -14.10
CA TRP A 131 -36.86 10.48 -14.15
C TRP A 131 -36.18 10.03 -12.87
N ILE A 132 -34.93 9.54 -13.00
CA ILE A 132 -34.01 9.21 -11.90
C ILE A 132 -32.74 10.05 -12.08
N GLY A 133 -32.51 10.95 -11.12
CA GLY A 133 -31.31 11.77 -11.04
C GLY A 133 -31.38 12.81 -9.91
N ALA A 134 -30.23 13.40 -9.59
CA ALA A 134 -30.08 14.57 -8.75
C ALA A 134 -30.07 15.80 -9.67
N PHE A 135 -30.84 16.83 -9.30
CA PHE A 135 -30.74 18.12 -9.98
C PHE A 135 -29.40 18.80 -9.67
N GLU A 136 -29.05 19.86 -10.40
CA GLU A 136 -27.79 20.59 -10.19
C GLU A 136 -27.62 21.06 -8.73
N ASP A 137 -28.63 21.72 -8.15
CA ASP A 137 -28.58 22.20 -6.77
C ASP A 137 -28.53 21.08 -5.72
N GLU A 138 -29.15 19.93 -6.00
CA GLU A 138 -29.10 18.74 -5.17
C GLU A 138 -27.71 18.09 -5.23
N ALA A 139 -27.15 17.96 -6.43
CA ALA A 139 -25.82 17.42 -6.68
C ALA A 139 -24.73 18.31 -6.08
N ASP A 140 -24.85 19.64 -6.19
CA ASP A 140 -24.01 20.61 -5.50
C ASP A 140 -24.06 20.43 -3.97
N GLY A 141 -25.27 20.19 -3.44
CA GLY A 141 -25.48 19.90 -2.02
C GLY A 141 -24.84 18.59 -1.56
N LEU A 142 -24.69 17.63 -2.47
CA LEU A 142 -24.00 16.35 -2.28
C LEU A 142 -22.51 16.41 -2.65
N CYS A 143 -22.04 17.53 -3.21
CA CYS A 143 -20.66 17.78 -3.65
C CYS A 143 -20.21 16.96 -4.87
N TYR A 144 -21.11 16.75 -5.84
CA TYR A 144 -20.79 16.06 -7.09
C TYR A 144 -19.87 16.91 -7.96
N GLU A 145 -18.81 16.32 -8.53
CA GLU A 145 -17.86 17.06 -9.36
C GLU A 145 -18.42 17.47 -10.73
N ALA A 146 -19.30 16.67 -11.32
CA ALA A 146 -19.92 16.98 -12.62
C ALA A 146 -21.25 17.75 -12.54
N GLY A 147 -21.83 17.90 -11.33
CA GLY A 147 -23.13 18.53 -11.13
C GLY A 147 -24.29 17.54 -11.31
N LEU A 148 -25.36 18.00 -11.97
CA LEU A 148 -26.56 17.20 -12.28
C LEU A 148 -26.21 15.78 -12.74
N GLY A 149 -26.90 14.77 -12.20
CA GLY A 149 -26.54 13.40 -12.54
C GLY A 149 -27.04 12.29 -11.63
N TYR A 150 -26.24 11.24 -11.50
CA TYR A 150 -26.37 10.18 -10.50
C TYR A 150 -25.03 9.98 -9.77
N GLY A 151 -25.08 9.45 -8.55
CA GLY A 151 -23.86 9.25 -7.76
C GLY A 151 -23.50 7.79 -7.57
N SER A 152 -22.45 7.59 -6.79
CA SER A 152 -21.86 6.28 -6.61
C SER A 152 -22.79 5.40 -5.79
N TYR A 153 -22.87 4.14 -6.19
CA TYR A 153 -23.59 3.08 -5.50
C TYR A 153 -25.07 3.37 -5.26
N TRP A 154 -25.67 4.15 -6.16
CA TRP A 154 -27.09 4.41 -6.12
C TRP A 154 -27.88 3.13 -6.34
N CYS A 155 -29.03 3.07 -5.68
CA CYS A 155 -30.07 2.11 -5.99
C CYS A 155 -31.41 2.82 -5.87
N GLN A 156 -32.00 3.16 -7.03
CA GLN A 156 -33.22 3.95 -7.16
C GLN A 156 -34.30 3.14 -7.88
N GLN A 157 -35.55 3.24 -7.44
CA GLN A 157 -36.68 2.49 -7.99
C GLN A 157 -37.83 3.43 -8.38
N ILE A 158 -38.33 3.28 -9.61
CA ILE A 158 -39.64 3.78 -10.03
C ILE A 158 -40.63 2.62 -10.00
N LEU A 159 -41.75 2.80 -9.31
CA LEU A 159 -42.74 1.76 -9.01
C LEU A 159 -44.07 2.07 -9.68
N SER A 160 -44.60 1.15 -10.48
CA SER A 160 -45.95 1.31 -11.03
C SER A 160 -47.04 1.21 -9.96
N PRO A 161 -48.28 1.64 -10.22
CA PRO A 161 -49.43 1.14 -9.47
C PRO A 161 -49.50 -0.40 -9.51
N VAL A 162 -50.18 -1.00 -8.53
CA VAL A 162 -50.46 -2.45 -8.57
C VAL A 162 -51.39 -2.76 -9.73
N VAL A 163 -50.92 -3.55 -10.68
CA VAL A 163 -51.65 -3.97 -11.87
C VAL A 163 -52.34 -5.31 -11.60
N THR A 164 -53.61 -5.41 -11.99
CA THR A 164 -54.39 -6.66 -11.86
C THR A 164 -54.55 -7.32 -13.23
N LEU A 165 -54.35 -8.64 -13.29
CA LEU A 165 -54.67 -9.42 -14.49
C LEU A 165 -56.17 -9.38 -14.78
N VAL A 166 -56.52 -9.06 -16.02
CA VAL A 166 -57.91 -9.04 -16.51
C VAL A 166 -58.25 -10.26 -17.37
N SER A 167 -57.24 -10.97 -17.88
CA SER A 167 -57.40 -12.22 -18.63
C SER A 167 -56.17 -13.12 -18.54
N SER A 168 -56.25 -14.34 -19.08
CA SER A 168 -55.12 -15.26 -19.19
C SER A 168 -54.29 -15.06 -20.46
N ALA A 169 -54.55 -14.01 -21.24
CA ALA A 169 -53.72 -13.68 -22.40
C ALA A 169 -52.38 -13.11 -21.93
N ASP A 170 -51.34 -13.23 -22.75
CA ASP A 170 -50.06 -12.60 -22.45
C ASP A 170 -50.18 -11.07 -22.43
N ILE A 171 -49.30 -10.42 -21.66
CA ILE A 171 -49.27 -8.97 -21.51
C ILE A 171 -48.26 -8.42 -22.51
N ASN A 172 -48.66 -7.42 -23.31
CA ASN A 172 -47.70 -6.64 -24.10
C ASN A 172 -47.37 -5.37 -23.32
N LEU A 173 -46.10 -5.14 -23.05
CA LEU A 173 -45.57 -3.94 -22.41
C LEU A 173 -44.79 -3.12 -23.44
N SER A 174 -45.09 -1.82 -23.52
CA SER A 174 -44.36 -0.83 -24.32
C SER A 174 -44.11 0.43 -23.47
N PHE A 175 -42.97 1.08 -23.66
CA PHE A 175 -42.69 2.43 -23.13
C PHE A 175 -41.55 3.09 -23.90
N ARG A 176 -41.45 4.41 -23.81
CA ARG A 176 -40.30 5.20 -24.30
C ARG A 176 -39.34 5.46 -23.14
N TYR A 177 -38.03 5.40 -23.35
CA TYR A 177 -37.03 5.63 -22.30
C TYR A 177 -35.72 6.20 -22.83
N PHE A 178 -34.92 6.76 -21.94
CA PHE A 178 -33.48 6.95 -22.16
C PHE A 178 -32.69 6.35 -20.99
N ASN A 179 -31.43 6.00 -21.23
CA ASN A 179 -30.49 5.55 -20.21
C ASN A 179 -29.16 6.30 -20.42
N GLY A 180 -28.61 6.85 -19.34
CA GLY A 180 -27.38 7.64 -19.33
C GLY A 180 -26.35 7.10 -18.34
N THR A 181 -26.28 5.79 -18.12
CA THR A 181 -25.40 5.19 -17.11
C THR A 181 -24.05 4.74 -17.68
N GLU A 182 -23.03 4.50 -16.84
CA GLU A 182 -21.73 3.97 -17.25
C GLU A 182 -21.88 2.61 -17.96
N LEU A 183 -21.18 2.44 -19.08
CA LEU A 183 -21.32 1.27 -19.95
C LEU A 183 -20.71 -0.01 -19.34
N ASN A 184 -21.57 -0.98 -19.05
CA ASN A 184 -21.31 -2.30 -18.46
C ASN A 184 -20.95 -2.31 -16.96
N PHE A 185 -21.20 -1.22 -16.25
CA PHE A 185 -20.94 -1.11 -14.81
C PHE A 185 -22.21 -0.70 -14.07
N ASP A 186 -22.93 0.25 -14.67
CA ASP A 186 -24.17 0.76 -14.13
C ASP A 186 -25.36 0.35 -14.99
N TYR A 187 -26.45 -0.02 -14.32
CA TYR A 187 -27.56 -0.72 -14.94
C TYR A 187 -28.92 -0.17 -14.54
N THR A 188 -29.80 -0.03 -15.52
CA THR A 188 -31.24 0.08 -15.28
C THR A 188 -31.94 -1.22 -15.64
N ARG A 189 -32.63 -1.85 -14.69
CA ARG A 189 -33.40 -3.08 -14.89
C ARG A 189 -34.88 -2.80 -14.84
N VAL A 190 -35.64 -3.45 -15.73
CA VAL A 190 -37.10 -3.50 -15.64
C VAL A 190 -37.46 -4.81 -14.99
N LEU A 191 -38.16 -4.79 -13.86
CA LEU A 191 -38.52 -5.97 -13.11
C LEU A 191 -40.05 -6.12 -13.05
N LEU A 192 -40.51 -7.35 -13.12
CA LEU A 192 -41.87 -7.75 -12.82
C LEU A 192 -41.92 -8.29 -11.40
N ARG A 193 -42.48 -7.53 -10.46
CA ARG A 193 -42.64 -7.93 -9.06
C ARG A 193 -44.03 -8.51 -8.83
N THR A 194 -44.14 -9.77 -8.45
CA THR A 194 -45.42 -10.43 -8.18
C THR A 194 -45.97 -10.05 -6.80
N ILE A 195 -47.30 -10.00 -6.66
CA ILE A 195 -47.96 -9.67 -5.39
C ILE A 195 -48.89 -10.83 -4.96
N PRO A 196 -48.84 -11.28 -3.69
CA PRO A 196 -48.05 -10.75 -2.57
C PRO A 196 -46.68 -11.41 -2.37
N ALA A 197 -46.29 -12.34 -3.25
CA ALA A 197 -45.09 -13.16 -3.04
C ALA A 197 -43.79 -12.36 -3.06
N GLY A 198 -43.75 -11.24 -3.80
CA GLY A 198 -42.56 -10.40 -3.93
C GLY A 198 -41.51 -10.93 -4.88
N ASP A 199 -41.77 -12.04 -5.60
CA ASP A 199 -40.83 -12.59 -6.59
C ASP A 199 -40.62 -11.58 -7.72
N GLU A 200 -39.36 -11.33 -8.08
CA GLU A 200 -38.96 -10.39 -9.14
C GLU A 200 -38.36 -11.12 -10.35
N ILE A 201 -38.74 -10.69 -11.55
CA ILE A 201 -38.24 -11.23 -12.82
C ILE A 201 -37.75 -10.09 -13.70
N VAL A 202 -36.51 -10.16 -14.17
CA VAL A 202 -35.96 -9.17 -15.11
C VAL A 202 -36.65 -9.28 -16.48
N LEU A 203 -37.21 -8.18 -16.95
CA LEU A 203 -37.79 -7.99 -18.26
C LEU A 203 -36.78 -7.26 -19.15
N GLY A 204 -36.21 -7.94 -20.15
CA GLY A 204 -35.24 -7.35 -21.08
C GLY A 204 -33.88 -8.06 -21.07
N PRO A 205 -32.77 -7.34 -21.34
CA PRO A 205 -31.44 -7.90 -21.22
C PRO A 205 -31.22 -8.45 -19.79
N PRO A 206 -30.58 -9.62 -19.64
CA PRO A 206 -30.36 -10.23 -18.31
C PRO A 206 -29.65 -9.31 -17.32
N ASP A 207 -28.70 -8.52 -17.80
CA ASP A 207 -27.87 -7.65 -16.95
C ASP A 207 -28.53 -6.28 -16.69
N GLY A 208 -29.48 -5.88 -17.54
CA GLY A 208 -30.10 -4.54 -17.57
C GLY A 208 -29.69 -3.70 -18.79
N PHE A 209 -30.27 -2.52 -18.91
CA PHE A 209 -29.81 -1.47 -19.83
C PHE A 209 -28.57 -0.81 -19.25
N THR A 210 -27.61 -0.46 -20.11
CA THR A 210 -26.38 0.21 -19.70
C THR A 210 -25.84 1.07 -20.84
N GLY A 211 -25.05 2.10 -20.52
CA GLY A 211 -24.53 3.04 -21.51
C GLY A 211 -25.57 4.05 -22.02
N PRO A 212 -25.16 4.94 -22.93
CA PRO A 212 -26.04 5.94 -23.51
C PRO A 212 -27.04 5.32 -24.49
N ILE A 213 -28.32 5.32 -24.13
CA ILE A 213 -29.44 4.80 -24.92
C ILE A 213 -30.52 5.86 -25.00
N GLY A 214 -31.04 6.15 -26.20
CA GLY A 214 -32.08 7.17 -26.38
C GLY A 214 -31.60 8.61 -26.16
N LEU A 215 -30.29 8.83 -26.04
CA LEU A 215 -29.66 10.15 -25.98
C LEU A 215 -29.31 10.66 -27.39
N ALA A 216 -29.31 11.97 -27.61
CA ALA A 216 -28.90 12.57 -28.88
C ALA A 216 -27.37 12.45 -29.07
N SER A 217 -26.92 12.08 -30.27
CA SER A 217 -25.53 11.65 -30.52
C SER A 217 -24.47 12.78 -30.58
N ASP A 218 -24.89 14.05 -30.52
CA ASP A 218 -24.10 15.14 -31.07
C ASP A 218 -24.19 16.49 -30.32
N SER A 219 -24.91 16.59 -29.20
CA SER A 219 -24.83 17.78 -28.33
C SER A 219 -25.45 17.54 -26.95
N PRO A 220 -24.78 17.96 -25.85
CA PRO A 220 -25.35 17.96 -24.49
C PRO A 220 -26.57 18.91 -24.35
N LEU A 221 -26.81 19.76 -25.36
CA LEU A 221 -27.90 20.76 -25.36
C LEU A 221 -29.21 20.25 -25.97
N HIS A 222 -29.33 18.96 -26.29
CA HIS A 222 -30.55 18.42 -26.90
C HIS A 222 -31.21 17.41 -25.95
N PRO A 223 -32.51 17.60 -25.62
CA PRO A 223 -33.20 16.67 -24.74
C PRO A 223 -33.16 15.24 -25.32
N PRO A 224 -33.23 14.21 -24.47
CA PRO A 224 -33.19 12.83 -24.90
C PRO A 224 -34.24 12.56 -25.99
N VAL A 225 -33.81 11.93 -27.09
CA VAL A 225 -34.72 11.56 -28.18
C VAL A 225 -35.61 10.39 -27.78
N GLY A 226 -35.17 9.56 -26.83
CA GLY A 226 -35.85 8.35 -26.38
C GLY A 226 -35.73 7.16 -27.32
N GLN A 227 -35.77 5.98 -26.75
CA GLN A 227 -35.88 4.68 -27.40
C GLN A 227 -37.15 3.98 -26.93
N THR A 228 -37.76 3.18 -27.80
CA THR A 228 -38.91 2.34 -27.42
C THR A 228 -38.43 0.98 -26.93
N PHE A 229 -38.94 0.54 -25.78
CA PHE A 229 -38.86 -0.83 -25.30
C PHE A 229 -40.20 -1.52 -25.52
N ASP A 230 -40.19 -2.68 -26.18
CA ASP A 230 -41.39 -3.48 -26.43
C ASP A 230 -41.11 -4.94 -26.03
N THR A 231 -41.93 -5.52 -25.15
CA THR A 231 -41.80 -6.92 -24.76
C THR A 231 -43.14 -7.59 -24.48
N GLY A 232 -43.20 -8.90 -24.70
CA GLY A 232 -44.30 -9.75 -24.28
C GLY A 232 -43.98 -10.45 -22.96
N ILE A 233 -44.85 -10.31 -21.96
CA ILE A 233 -44.75 -10.97 -20.67
C ILE A 233 -45.72 -12.15 -20.68
N PRO A 234 -45.23 -13.40 -20.75
CA PRO A 234 -46.11 -14.55 -20.70
C PRO A 234 -46.78 -14.64 -19.33
N THR A 235 -48.07 -14.94 -19.28
CA THR A 235 -48.78 -15.06 -17.97
C THR A 235 -48.18 -16.11 -17.04
N SER A 236 -47.45 -17.09 -17.59
CA SER A 236 -46.69 -18.06 -16.82
C SER A 236 -45.56 -17.44 -15.98
N ALA A 237 -45.03 -16.27 -16.38
CA ALA A 237 -44.03 -15.54 -15.60
C ALA A 237 -44.58 -15.06 -14.25
N LEU A 238 -45.90 -14.86 -14.14
CA LEU A 238 -46.53 -14.44 -12.89
C LEU A 238 -46.66 -15.57 -11.86
N ASN A 239 -46.31 -16.81 -12.23
CA ASN A 239 -46.36 -17.98 -11.33
C ASN A 239 -47.69 -18.14 -10.57
N GLY A 240 -48.81 -17.79 -11.22
CA GLY A 240 -50.15 -17.83 -10.64
C GLY A 240 -50.59 -16.59 -9.86
N ALA A 241 -49.73 -15.57 -9.71
CA ALA A 241 -50.11 -14.28 -9.15
C ALA A 241 -51.14 -13.57 -10.05
N THR A 242 -52.17 -13.00 -9.44
CA THR A 242 -53.20 -12.20 -10.14
C THR A 242 -52.90 -10.71 -10.14
N GLN A 243 -51.89 -10.29 -9.37
CA GLN A 243 -51.46 -8.92 -9.23
C GLN A 243 -49.93 -8.83 -9.32
N PHE A 244 -49.44 -7.74 -9.89
CA PHE A 244 -48.02 -7.47 -10.03
C PHE A 244 -47.76 -5.96 -10.09
N GLN A 245 -46.48 -5.59 -10.06
CA GLN A 245 -45.99 -4.24 -10.20
C GLN A 245 -44.79 -4.24 -11.16
N LEU A 246 -44.63 -3.18 -11.95
CA LEU A 246 -43.36 -2.92 -12.63
C LEU A 246 -42.43 -2.12 -11.71
N VAL A 247 -41.16 -2.50 -11.72
CA VAL A 247 -40.10 -1.78 -11.03
C VAL A 247 -39.04 -1.42 -12.06
N PHE A 248 -38.72 -0.14 -12.20
CA PHE A 248 -37.54 0.31 -12.94
C PHE A 248 -36.47 0.61 -11.91
N GLN A 249 -35.50 -0.28 -11.78
CA GLN A 249 -34.44 -0.18 -10.79
C GLN A 249 -33.14 0.25 -11.46
N MET A 250 -32.65 1.44 -11.13
CA MET A 250 -31.31 1.90 -11.49
C MET A 250 -30.35 1.54 -10.36
N THR A 251 -29.20 0.95 -10.72
CA THR A 251 -28.09 0.67 -9.82
C THR A 251 -26.79 1.18 -10.42
N SER A 252 -25.98 1.92 -9.66
CA SER A 252 -24.58 2.19 -10.00
C SER A 252 -23.62 1.39 -9.13
N ASP A 253 -22.40 1.18 -9.62
CA ASP A 253 -21.29 0.70 -8.82
C ASP A 253 -20.56 1.87 -8.15
N GLY A 254 -19.31 1.66 -7.72
CA GLY A 254 -18.52 2.71 -7.07
C GLY A 254 -17.51 3.42 -7.95
N GLY A 255 -17.60 3.16 -9.25
CA GLY A 255 -16.74 3.70 -10.27
C GLY A 255 -17.29 5.03 -10.79
N TRP A 256 -17.05 5.26 -12.08
CA TRP A 256 -17.19 6.57 -12.70
C TRP A 256 -18.64 7.00 -12.81
N ASP A 257 -18.94 8.21 -12.32
CA ASP A 257 -20.27 8.80 -12.36
C ASP A 257 -20.21 10.34 -12.30
N ASP A 258 -21.32 10.97 -11.93
CA ASP A 258 -21.38 12.42 -11.79
C ASP A 258 -20.82 12.92 -10.44
N GLU A 259 -20.80 12.05 -9.41
CA GLU A 259 -20.25 12.34 -8.09
C GLU A 259 -18.73 12.55 -8.17
N ASP A 260 -18.01 11.67 -8.87
CA ASP A 260 -16.56 11.78 -9.08
C ASP A 260 -16.16 12.57 -10.34
N GLY A 261 -17.12 12.82 -11.24
CA GLY A 261 -16.93 13.58 -12.47
C GLY A 261 -16.17 12.86 -13.57
N ASP A 262 -15.81 11.58 -13.38
CA ASP A 262 -15.15 10.77 -14.39
C ASP A 262 -16.15 10.24 -15.45
N TYR A 263 -17.45 10.19 -15.13
CA TYR A 263 -18.54 9.93 -16.08
C TYR A 263 -19.72 10.89 -15.88
N GLY A 264 -19.51 12.16 -16.24
CA GLY A 264 -20.58 13.16 -16.25
C GLY A 264 -21.67 12.86 -17.29
N THR A 265 -22.92 12.98 -16.86
CA THR A 265 -24.16 12.81 -17.61
C THR A 265 -24.86 14.15 -17.76
N ASP A 266 -25.49 14.37 -18.91
CA ASP A 266 -26.24 15.62 -19.12
C ASP A 266 -27.66 15.57 -18.52
N PHE A 267 -28.23 14.38 -18.33
CA PHE A 267 -29.65 14.20 -18.04
C PHE A 267 -29.91 13.22 -16.89
N GLY A 268 -28.90 12.85 -16.10
CA GLY A 268 -29.03 11.79 -15.09
C GLY A 268 -29.12 10.38 -15.67
N ALA A 269 -29.39 9.41 -14.79
CA ALA A 269 -29.22 7.99 -15.10
C ALA A 269 -30.31 7.42 -16.02
N PHE A 270 -31.58 7.78 -15.81
CA PHE A 270 -32.69 7.13 -16.50
C PHE A 270 -33.95 8.01 -16.55
N GLY A 271 -34.71 7.88 -17.63
CA GLY A 271 -36.06 8.43 -17.70
C GLY A 271 -36.98 7.62 -18.60
N LEU A 272 -38.28 7.66 -18.33
CA LEU A 272 -39.28 6.89 -19.08
C LEU A 272 -40.60 7.66 -19.26
N ASP A 273 -41.34 7.29 -20.30
CA ASP A 273 -42.57 7.93 -20.72
C ASP A 273 -43.44 6.97 -21.57
N ASP A 274 -44.68 7.36 -21.86
CA ASP A 274 -45.62 6.62 -22.72
C ASP A 274 -45.78 5.13 -22.37
N VAL A 275 -45.92 4.79 -21.08
CA VAL A 275 -46.09 3.40 -20.64
C VAL A 275 -47.44 2.86 -21.09
N ALA A 276 -47.44 1.76 -21.82
CA ALA A 276 -48.64 1.08 -22.28
C ALA A 276 -48.57 -0.43 -22.03
N MET A 277 -49.57 -0.96 -21.34
CA MET A 277 -49.84 -2.40 -21.21
C MET A 277 -51.16 -2.78 -21.85
N SER A 278 -51.18 -3.91 -22.55
CA SER A 278 -52.39 -4.49 -23.14
C SER A 278 -52.41 -6.02 -23.09
N GLY A 279 -53.56 -6.63 -23.38
CA GLY A 279 -53.73 -8.09 -23.40
C GLY A 279 -54.18 -8.66 -22.06
N GLY A 280 -53.28 -9.36 -21.37
CA GLY A 280 -53.52 -9.94 -20.04
C GLY A 280 -53.80 -8.93 -18.93
N ALA A 281 -53.29 -7.71 -19.10
CA ALA A 281 -53.41 -6.58 -18.19
C ALA A 281 -53.65 -5.28 -18.98
N SER A 282 -54.01 -4.20 -18.28
CA SER A 282 -54.15 -2.87 -18.88
C SER A 282 -53.63 -1.81 -17.91
N LEU A 283 -52.74 -0.96 -18.43
CA LEU A 283 -52.17 0.21 -17.78
C LEU A 283 -51.76 1.17 -18.89
N THR A 284 -52.04 2.46 -18.73
CA THR A 284 -51.53 3.51 -19.61
C THR A 284 -51.08 4.65 -18.73
N ALA A 285 -49.88 5.17 -18.97
CA ALA A 285 -49.37 6.34 -18.29
C ALA A 285 -48.51 7.19 -19.25
N ASP A 286 -48.84 8.47 -19.39
CA ASP A 286 -48.17 9.46 -20.25
C ASP A 286 -47.58 10.64 -19.45
N PHE A 287 -47.81 10.68 -18.12
CA PHE A 287 -47.19 11.63 -17.19
C PHE A 287 -47.38 13.11 -17.54
N GLU A 288 -48.40 13.45 -18.31
CA GLU A 288 -48.60 14.82 -18.81
C GLU A 288 -49.01 15.80 -17.72
N THR A 289 -49.65 15.31 -16.65
CA THR A 289 -50.22 16.16 -15.58
C THR A 289 -49.78 15.80 -14.17
N ASP A 290 -49.52 14.53 -13.90
CA ASP A 290 -49.06 14.02 -12.61
C ASP A 290 -48.33 12.67 -12.79
N GLU A 291 -47.94 12.03 -11.68
CA GLU A 291 -47.25 10.74 -11.67
C GLU A 291 -48.18 9.56 -12.02
N GLU A 292 -49.49 9.75 -12.17
CA GLU A 292 -50.49 8.72 -12.49
C GLU A 292 -50.45 7.48 -11.56
N GLY A 293 -50.11 7.73 -10.29
CA GLY A 293 -50.02 6.72 -9.23
C GLY A 293 -48.70 5.96 -9.16
N TRP A 294 -47.69 6.37 -9.95
CA TRP A 294 -46.34 5.86 -9.83
C TRP A 294 -45.65 6.42 -8.59
N GLY A 295 -44.78 5.61 -7.97
CA GLY A 295 -44.03 5.95 -6.77
C GLY A 295 -42.52 5.89 -7.01
N PHE A 296 -41.77 6.48 -6.09
CA PHE A 296 -40.31 6.52 -6.11
C PHE A 296 -39.76 6.09 -4.77
N GLU A 297 -38.79 5.19 -4.80
CA GLU A 297 -38.14 4.68 -3.60
C GLU A 297 -36.64 4.53 -3.86
N ALA A 298 -35.82 4.73 -2.83
CA ALA A 298 -34.49 4.19 -2.81
C ALA A 298 -34.59 2.71 -2.42
N CYS A 299 -33.69 1.87 -2.93
CA CYS A 299 -33.62 0.49 -2.45
C CYS A 299 -33.34 0.50 -0.94
N PRO A 300 -34.00 -0.39 -0.18
CA PRO A 300 -33.70 -0.50 1.24
C PRO A 300 -32.24 -0.93 1.41
N GLY A 301 -31.54 -0.28 2.34
CA GLY A 301 -30.23 -0.73 2.75
C GLY A 301 -30.27 -2.15 3.29
N VAL A 302 -29.19 -2.88 3.06
CA VAL A 302 -29.03 -4.26 3.52
C VAL A 302 -28.84 -4.29 5.05
N GLY A 303 -28.27 -3.24 5.63
CA GLY A 303 -27.93 -3.08 7.04
C GLY A 303 -26.41 -3.08 7.27
N THR A 304 -25.98 -2.49 8.39
CA THR A 304 -24.55 -2.47 8.75
C THR A 304 -24.06 -3.81 9.28
N TYR A 305 -24.88 -4.52 10.06
CA TYR A 305 -24.50 -5.71 10.84
C TYR A 305 -23.23 -5.51 11.67
N PHE A 306 -22.99 -4.27 12.08
CA PHE A 306 -21.85 -3.86 12.89
C PHE A 306 -22.17 -4.04 14.37
N GLY A 307 -21.29 -4.70 15.10
CA GLY A 307 -21.49 -4.99 16.51
C GLY A 307 -20.20 -5.30 17.26
N VAL A 308 -20.38 -5.68 18.53
CA VAL A 308 -19.30 -6.21 19.38
C VAL A 308 -19.65 -7.63 19.79
N GLY A 309 -18.80 -8.55 19.36
CA GLY A 309 -18.90 -9.96 19.68
C GLY A 309 -17.84 -10.39 20.68
N ASN A 310 -18.12 -11.41 21.49
CA ASN A 310 -17.10 -12.01 22.34
C ASN A 310 -16.35 -13.10 21.58
N LEU A 311 -15.01 -13.06 21.58
CA LEU A 311 -14.10 -14.00 20.94
C LEU A 311 -14.44 -15.47 21.24
N ALA A 312 -14.88 -15.78 22.47
CA ALA A 312 -15.27 -17.13 22.88
C ALA A 312 -16.50 -17.68 22.14
N SER A 313 -17.23 -16.82 21.43
CA SER A 313 -18.37 -17.20 20.59
C SER A 313 -17.94 -17.79 19.25
N TYR A 314 -16.69 -17.60 18.83
CA TYR A 314 -16.20 -18.01 17.51
C TYR A 314 -15.24 -19.20 17.60
N GLN A 315 -15.18 -19.97 16.51
CA GLN A 315 -14.19 -21.01 16.33
C GLN A 315 -13.10 -20.50 15.38
N ILE A 316 -11.94 -20.17 15.93
CA ILE A 316 -10.79 -19.63 15.18
C ILE A 316 -9.75 -20.72 14.99
N ALA A 317 -9.28 -20.90 13.76
CA ALA A 317 -8.37 -21.98 13.40
C ALA A 317 -6.91 -21.74 13.85
N ASP A 318 -6.47 -20.48 13.91
CA ASP A 318 -5.11 -20.10 14.32
C ASP A 318 -5.10 -18.73 15.01
N LEU A 319 -4.89 -18.71 16.32
CA LEU A 319 -4.78 -17.48 17.12
C LEU A 319 -3.34 -16.98 17.27
N CYS A 320 -2.33 -17.72 16.80
CA CYS A 320 -0.95 -17.44 17.19
C CYS A 320 -0.35 -16.20 16.49
N GLY A 321 -0.99 -15.69 15.43
CA GLY A 321 -0.48 -14.61 14.60
C GLY A 321 -0.95 -13.19 14.97
N CYS A 322 -1.93 -13.03 15.86
CA CYS A 322 -2.43 -11.71 16.27
C CYS A 322 -2.93 -11.66 17.71
N GLY A 323 -3.20 -10.45 18.21
CA GLY A 323 -3.50 -10.17 19.61
C GLY A 323 -4.96 -10.25 20.04
N LEU A 324 -5.86 -10.84 19.24
CA LEU A 324 -7.30 -10.86 19.55
C LEU A 324 -7.57 -11.41 20.96
N SER A 325 -8.32 -10.65 21.75
CA SER A 325 -8.80 -11.08 23.07
C SER A 325 -10.28 -10.73 23.27
N GLY A 326 -10.76 -10.80 24.51
CA GLY A 326 -12.16 -10.91 24.95
C GLY A 326 -13.25 -10.47 23.96
N ASN A 327 -13.51 -9.19 23.81
CA ASN A 327 -14.50 -8.63 22.89
C ASN A 327 -13.82 -8.03 21.65
N LEU A 328 -14.55 -7.99 20.54
CA LEU A 328 -14.02 -7.56 19.25
C LEU A 328 -15.12 -6.99 18.36
N LEU A 329 -14.76 -6.25 17.33
CA LEU A 329 -15.69 -5.82 16.29
C LEU A 329 -16.07 -6.98 15.39
N GLU A 330 -17.38 -7.11 15.16
CA GLU A 330 -17.99 -8.04 14.20
C GLU A 330 -18.80 -7.28 13.15
N PHE A 331 -18.97 -7.90 11.98
CA PHE A 331 -19.59 -7.29 10.80
C PHE A 331 -20.63 -8.20 10.12
N HIS A 332 -21.18 -9.19 10.84
CA HIS A 332 -22.06 -10.23 10.29
C HIS A 332 -23.40 -10.27 11.02
N ASP A 333 -24.39 -10.96 10.44
CA ASP A 333 -25.70 -11.14 11.05
C ASP A 333 -25.73 -12.18 12.20
N ASP A 334 -26.90 -12.38 12.80
CA ASP A 334 -27.10 -13.38 13.87
C ASP A 334 -26.83 -14.83 13.41
N SER A 335 -26.92 -15.08 12.10
CA SER A 335 -26.62 -16.38 11.48
C SER A 335 -25.12 -16.56 11.23
N ARG A 336 -24.30 -15.55 11.54
CA ARG A 336 -22.85 -15.53 11.30
C ARG A 336 -22.48 -15.54 9.83
N GLU A 337 -23.29 -14.85 9.03
CA GLU A 337 -23.11 -14.67 7.61
C GLU A 337 -23.15 -13.17 7.27
N HIS A 338 -22.46 -12.79 6.20
CA HIS A 338 -22.64 -11.48 5.58
C HIS A 338 -23.81 -11.55 4.60
N PRO A 339 -24.88 -10.75 4.79
CA PRO A 339 -25.96 -10.69 3.83
C PRO A 339 -25.45 -10.24 2.46
N ARG A 340 -26.08 -10.76 1.40
CA ARG A 340 -25.70 -10.41 0.03
C ARG A 340 -25.99 -8.94 -0.24
N GLY A 341 -24.99 -8.21 -0.75
CA GLY A 341 -25.07 -6.78 -0.98
C GLY A 341 -24.75 -5.94 0.26
N GLN A 342 -24.42 -6.54 1.40
CA GLN A 342 -24.00 -5.79 2.59
C GLN A 342 -22.79 -4.94 2.23
N TRP A 343 -22.91 -3.64 2.43
CA TRP A 343 -21.81 -2.72 2.23
C TRP A 343 -21.84 -1.64 3.31
N MET A 344 -20.77 -1.55 4.10
CA MET A 344 -20.77 -0.68 5.26
C MET A 344 -19.38 -0.14 5.57
N SER A 345 -19.34 1.02 6.24
CA SER A 345 -18.11 1.65 6.74
C SER A 345 -18.20 1.92 8.23
N ALA A 346 -17.35 1.24 9.01
CA ALA A 346 -17.19 1.48 10.44
C ALA A 346 -16.14 2.56 10.66
N ARG A 347 -16.45 3.52 11.51
CA ARG A 347 -15.62 4.69 11.80
C ARG A 347 -15.28 4.72 13.28
N SER A 348 -14.00 4.85 13.56
CA SER A 348 -13.50 5.20 14.89
C SER A 348 -13.90 6.63 15.27
N ASN A 349 -13.66 6.99 16.53
CA ASN A 349 -13.80 8.37 16.96
C ASN A 349 -12.77 9.32 16.35
N PRO A 350 -13.10 10.62 16.29
CA PRO A 350 -12.15 11.65 15.90
C PRO A 350 -10.88 11.60 16.74
N THR A 351 -9.75 11.67 16.07
CA THR A 351 -8.44 11.86 16.69
C THR A 351 -7.94 13.26 16.41
N ASP A 352 -7.54 13.99 17.45
CA ASP A 352 -7.06 15.37 17.34
C ASP A 352 -5.67 15.43 16.67
N VAL A 353 -5.62 15.97 15.46
CA VAL A 353 -4.38 16.14 14.69
C VAL A 353 -3.48 17.22 15.31
N GLN A 354 -4.03 18.23 15.98
CA GLN A 354 -3.22 19.26 16.64
C GLN A 354 -2.45 18.66 17.82
N ASP A 355 -3.06 17.77 18.60
CA ASP A 355 -2.36 17.02 19.65
C ASP A 355 -1.27 16.11 19.06
N MET A 356 -1.56 15.40 17.94
CA MET A 356 -0.55 14.62 17.21
C MET A 356 0.66 15.47 16.81
N VAL A 357 0.39 16.58 16.13
CA VAL A 357 1.38 17.52 15.61
C VAL A 357 2.24 18.09 16.75
N ALA A 358 1.61 18.50 17.85
CA ALA A 358 2.30 19.04 19.02
C ALA A 358 3.25 18.01 19.67
N ARG A 359 2.83 16.75 19.82
CA ARG A 359 3.66 15.69 20.42
C ARG A 359 4.83 15.26 19.54
N LEU A 360 4.61 15.25 18.23
CA LEU A 360 5.63 14.89 17.24
C LEU A 360 6.59 16.06 16.94
N GLY A 361 6.23 17.29 17.31
CA GLY A 361 6.92 18.49 16.85
C GLY A 361 6.92 18.56 15.31
N ALA A 362 5.78 18.22 14.71
CA ALA A 362 5.55 18.23 13.27
C ALA A 362 4.70 19.45 12.87
N SER A 363 4.36 19.57 11.59
CA SER A 363 3.20 20.31 11.07
C SER A 363 2.19 19.32 10.46
N PRO A 364 0.92 19.68 10.20
CA PRO A 364 -0.05 18.75 9.60
C PRO A 364 0.41 18.15 8.27
N ASN A 365 1.11 18.95 7.44
CA ASN A 365 1.73 18.49 6.19
C ASN A 365 3.05 17.71 6.39
N GLN A 366 3.40 17.35 7.62
CA GLN A 366 4.49 16.45 8.01
C GLN A 366 3.94 15.22 8.74
N LEU A 367 2.62 15.02 8.73
CA LEU A 367 1.99 13.92 9.43
C LEU A 367 1.53 12.86 8.42
N ALA A 368 2.00 11.63 8.62
CA ALA A 368 1.36 10.46 8.02
C ALA A 368 0.55 9.72 9.08
N ILE A 369 -0.64 9.29 8.69
CA ILE A 369 -1.54 8.51 9.52
C ILE A 369 -1.33 7.03 9.20
N ILE A 370 -1.30 6.22 10.26
CA ILE A 370 -1.12 4.77 10.17
C ILE A 370 -2.25 4.14 10.97
N GLY A 371 -3.03 3.28 10.32
CA GLY A 371 -3.91 2.34 11.01
C GLY A 371 -3.12 1.11 11.42
N GLU A 372 -3.31 0.66 12.65
CA GLU A 372 -2.79 -0.62 13.13
C GLU A 372 -3.91 -1.36 13.86
N TRP A 373 -4.11 -2.64 13.56
CA TRP A 373 -5.16 -3.44 14.17
C TRP A 373 -4.80 -4.93 14.13
N ASP A 374 -5.43 -5.73 14.98
CA ASP A 374 -5.40 -7.17 14.88
C ASP A 374 -6.66 -7.66 14.14
N GLN A 375 -6.49 -8.63 13.24
CA GLN A 375 -7.58 -9.15 12.44
C GLN A 375 -7.51 -10.66 12.30
N TYR A 376 -8.62 -11.34 12.58
CA TYR A 376 -8.85 -12.70 12.10
C TYR A 376 -9.75 -12.65 10.87
N SER A 377 -9.35 -13.38 9.83
CA SER A 377 -10.09 -13.41 8.57
C SER A 377 -9.94 -14.74 7.86
N ASP A 378 -11.04 -15.24 7.32
CA ASP A 378 -11.15 -16.41 6.46
C ASP A 378 -12.11 -16.05 5.33
N MET A 379 -11.69 -15.15 4.45
CA MET A 379 -12.54 -14.56 3.41
C MET A 379 -12.03 -15.02 2.04
N PRO A 380 -12.22 -16.31 1.67
CA PRO A 380 -11.83 -16.75 0.35
C PRO A 380 -12.58 -15.93 -0.69
N ARG A 381 -11.92 -15.61 -1.80
CA ARG A 381 -12.46 -14.74 -2.85
C ARG A 381 -13.90 -15.12 -3.22
N ASN A 382 -14.16 -16.42 -3.33
CA ASN A 382 -15.47 -16.97 -3.70
C ASN A 382 -16.61 -16.62 -2.73
N ASN A 383 -16.34 -16.25 -1.49
CA ASN A 383 -17.38 -15.79 -0.57
C ASN A 383 -17.91 -14.40 -0.95
N GLY A 384 -17.21 -13.64 -1.80
CA GLY A 384 -17.64 -12.30 -2.18
C GLY A 384 -17.49 -11.26 -1.06
N VAL A 385 -16.86 -11.59 0.07
CA VAL A 385 -16.64 -10.70 1.22
C VAL A 385 -15.23 -10.14 1.16
N PHE A 386 -15.13 -8.82 1.14
CA PHE A 386 -13.87 -8.10 1.10
C PHE A 386 -13.88 -6.96 2.10
N TYR A 387 -12.70 -6.52 2.51
CA TYR A 387 -12.53 -5.37 3.38
C TYR A 387 -11.56 -4.36 2.77
N ARG A 388 -11.69 -3.08 3.16
CA ARG A 388 -10.63 -2.10 2.94
C ARG A 388 -10.54 -1.11 4.10
N PRO A 389 -9.34 -0.87 4.63
CA PRO A 389 -9.10 0.17 5.62
C PRO A 389 -8.86 1.52 4.94
N GLY A 390 -9.20 2.62 5.60
CA GLY A 390 -9.00 3.98 5.13
C GLY A 390 -9.14 4.98 6.26
N TRP A 391 -9.45 6.22 5.92
CA TRP A 391 -9.85 7.23 6.89
C TRP A 391 -10.67 8.34 6.25
N ASP A 392 -11.23 9.19 7.08
CA ASP A 392 -11.72 10.50 6.69
C ASP A 392 -11.08 11.57 7.58
N TYR A 393 -11.17 12.82 7.15
CA TYR A 393 -10.58 13.95 7.84
C TYR A 393 -11.54 15.14 7.91
N TYR A 394 -11.31 16.00 8.91
CA TYR A 394 -12.05 17.23 9.13
C TYR A 394 -11.08 18.39 9.42
N PRO A 395 -11.37 19.62 8.97
CA PRO A 395 -12.41 19.96 8.02
C PRO A 395 -12.05 19.54 6.59
N TYR A 396 -13.04 19.02 5.87
CA TYR A 396 -13.07 18.95 4.41
C TYR A 396 -13.99 20.06 3.92
N GLU A 397 -13.49 20.90 3.01
CA GLU A 397 -14.29 21.91 2.33
C GLU A 397 -14.65 21.36 0.95
N CYS A 398 -15.93 21.17 0.72
CA CYS A 398 -16.47 20.75 -0.56
C CYS A 398 -16.06 21.74 -1.67
N PRO A 399 -15.35 21.32 -2.74
CA PRO A 399 -14.88 22.22 -3.78
C PRO A 399 -16.00 22.97 -4.51
N VAL A 400 -17.19 22.37 -4.58
CA VAL A 400 -18.35 22.89 -5.30
C VAL A 400 -19.17 23.84 -4.42
N SER A 401 -19.68 23.36 -3.28
CA SER A 401 -20.56 24.15 -2.41
C SER A 401 -19.83 25.02 -1.36
N GLY A 402 -18.55 24.76 -1.09
CA GLY A 402 -17.81 25.37 0.02
C GLY A 402 -18.28 24.90 1.41
N THR A 403 -19.15 23.90 1.48
CA THR A 403 -19.64 23.36 2.75
C THR A 403 -18.51 22.65 3.49
N ILE A 404 -18.38 22.92 4.79
CA ILE A 404 -17.38 22.30 5.66
C ILE A 404 -17.98 21.08 6.35
N GLY A 405 -17.34 19.91 6.18
CA GLY A 405 -17.77 18.64 6.77
C GLY A 405 -16.61 17.66 6.96
N TRP A 406 -16.94 16.39 7.19
CA TRP A 406 -15.97 15.31 7.07
C TRP A 406 -15.77 14.98 5.59
N SER A 407 -14.55 14.62 5.20
CA SER A 407 -14.32 14.07 3.86
C SER A 407 -15.07 12.75 3.68
N GLY A 408 -15.22 12.32 2.42
CA GLY A 408 -15.43 10.91 2.12
C GLY A 408 -14.26 10.05 2.63
N ARG A 409 -14.39 8.72 2.48
CA ARG A 409 -13.27 7.81 2.77
C ARG A 409 -12.16 8.08 1.76
N VAL A 410 -10.97 8.35 2.27
CA VAL A 410 -9.73 8.41 1.49
C VAL A 410 -8.77 7.27 1.92
N GLY A 411 -7.80 6.98 1.08
CA GLY A 411 -6.86 5.87 1.24
C GLY A 411 -6.87 4.93 0.04
N PRO A 412 -6.28 3.72 0.14
CA PRO A 412 -6.21 2.77 -0.96
C PRO A 412 -7.60 2.34 -1.44
N ASN A 413 -7.85 2.37 -2.74
CA ASN A 413 -9.14 1.94 -3.29
C ASN A 413 -9.28 0.41 -3.38
N THR A 414 -8.18 -0.32 -3.20
CA THR A 414 -8.14 -1.78 -3.28
C THR A 414 -8.88 -2.45 -2.12
N PHE A 415 -9.81 -3.32 -2.46
CA PHE A 415 -10.43 -4.27 -1.54
C PHE A 415 -9.56 -5.52 -1.36
N PHE A 416 -9.40 -5.95 -0.11
CA PHE A 416 -8.60 -7.09 0.30
C PHE A 416 -9.48 -8.27 0.69
N TYR A 417 -8.97 -9.47 0.48
CA TYR A 417 -9.56 -10.74 0.91
C TYR A 417 -8.44 -11.66 1.38
N ASN A 418 -8.78 -12.68 2.18
CA ASN A 418 -7.81 -13.65 2.68
C ASN A 418 -8.27 -15.06 2.30
N ALA A 419 -7.50 -15.71 1.41
CA ALA A 419 -7.85 -16.99 0.80
C ALA A 419 -8.07 -18.16 1.79
N GLY A 420 -7.60 -18.01 3.03
CA GLY A 420 -7.83 -18.97 4.10
C GLY A 420 -7.71 -18.30 5.46
N PRO A 421 -7.94 -19.06 6.55
CA PRO A 421 -7.96 -18.52 7.90
C PRO A 421 -6.59 -18.00 8.30
N SER A 422 -6.54 -16.73 8.68
CA SER A 422 -5.33 -16.05 9.16
C SER A 422 -5.68 -15.05 10.26
N CYS A 423 -4.87 -15.03 11.31
CA CYS A 423 -4.86 -14.03 12.37
C CYS A 423 -3.58 -13.24 12.21
N SER A 424 -3.65 -11.95 11.89
CA SER A 424 -2.48 -11.11 11.66
C SER A 424 -2.64 -9.74 12.30
N ARG A 425 -1.54 -9.20 12.83
CA ARG A 425 -1.45 -7.77 13.15
C ARG A 425 -1.18 -7.02 11.86
N LEU A 426 -2.16 -6.26 11.42
CA LEU A 426 -2.09 -5.45 10.21
C LEU A 426 -1.65 -4.04 10.56
N ARG A 427 -0.82 -3.47 9.69
CA ARG A 427 -0.35 -2.10 9.78
C ARG A 427 -0.34 -1.51 8.39
N GLN A 428 -1.00 -0.38 8.22
CA GLN A 428 -1.07 0.27 6.92
C GLN A 428 -0.98 1.78 7.06
N SER A 429 -0.01 2.35 6.34
CA SER A 429 0.08 3.78 6.12
C SER A 429 -0.87 4.14 4.99
N GLN A 430 -1.91 4.92 5.24
CA GLN A 430 -2.93 5.18 4.20
C GLN A 430 -2.79 6.56 3.51
N THR A 431 -1.87 7.44 3.94
CA THR A 431 -1.87 8.83 3.43
C THR A 431 -1.19 8.88 2.09
N GLY A 432 -0.36 7.89 1.76
CA GLY A 432 0.44 7.87 0.54
C GLY A 432 1.23 9.18 0.31
N GLY A 433 1.32 10.04 1.33
CA GLY A 433 1.27 11.50 1.21
C GLY A 433 1.01 12.15 2.58
N PHE A 434 0.74 13.44 2.61
CA PHE A 434 0.51 14.20 3.84
C PHE A 434 -0.97 14.51 4.02
N LEU A 435 -1.43 14.72 5.26
CA LEU A 435 -2.77 15.28 5.48
C LEU A 435 -2.89 16.66 4.82
N PRO A 436 -4.06 17.01 4.24
CA PRO A 436 -4.32 18.36 3.74
C PRO A 436 -3.99 19.43 4.78
N ALA A 437 -3.52 20.58 4.29
CA ALA A 437 -3.26 21.71 5.17
C ALA A 437 -4.58 22.16 5.81
N GLY A 438 -4.58 22.31 7.14
CA GLY A 438 -5.77 22.70 7.89
C GLY A 438 -6.57 21.54 8.46
N THR A 439 -6.21 20.28 8.20
CA THR A 439 -6.82 19.14 8.91
C THR A 439 -6.64 19.27 10.42
N GLU A 440 -7.75 19.21 11.13
CA GLU A 440 -7.85 19.27 12.59
C GLU A 440 -8.10 17.90 13.20
N GLN A 441 -8.80 17.00 12.49
CA GLN A 441 -9.20 15.70 13.01
C GLN A 441 -9.12 14.62 11.92
N VAL A 442 -8.90 13.38 12.35
CA VAL A 442 -8.93 12.19 11.48
C VAL A 442 -9.66 11.04 12.15
N ARG A 443 -10.32 10.17 11.38
CA ARG A 443 -10.88 8.90 11.88
C ARG A 443 -10.40 7.75 11.03
N PHE A 444 -10.02 6.65 11.65
CA PHE A 444 -9.86 5.40 10.93
C PHE A 444 -11.22 4.88 10.46
N VAL A 445 -11.26 4.44 9.20
CA VAL A 445 -12.42 3.83 8.53
C VAL A 445 -12.07 2.37 8.22
N TYR A 446 -12.96 1.45 8.56
CA TYR A 446 -12.87 0.04 8.18
C TYR A 446 -14.14 -0.35 7.42
N GLU A 447 -13.99 -0.66 6.14
CA GLU A 447 -15.09 -0.90 5.22
C GLU A 447 -15.20 -2.37 4.85
N ILE A 448 -16.42 -2.88 4.78
CA ILE A 448 -16.75 -4.25 4.41
C ILE A 448 -17.75 -4.23 3.26
N TYR A 449 -17.48 -5.01 2.21
CA TYR A 449 -18.38 -5.20 1.09
C TYR A 449 -18.54 -6.70 0.77
N SER A 450 -19.77 -7.18 0.84
CA SER A 450 -20.20 -8.55 0.52
C SER A 450 -20.99 -8.56 -0.80
N SER A 451 -20.30 -8.69 -1.94
CA SER A 451 -20.95 -8.74 -3.26
C SER A 451 -20.10 -9.47 -4.30
N CYS A 452 -20.49 -10.68 -4.67
CA CYS A 452 -19.84 -11.40 -5.77
C CYS A 452 -19.88 -10.62 -7.09
N ASP A 453 -20.99 -9.92 -7.35
CA ASP A 453 -21.19 -9.19 -8.59
C ASP A 453 -20.24 -7.98 -8.69
N ALA A 454 -20.09 -7.21 -7.60
CA ALA A 454 -19.16 -6.06 -7.54
C ALA A 454 -17.69 -6.45 -7.72
N PHE A 455 -17.32 -7.70 -7.42
CA PHE A 455 -15.96 -8.21 -7.57
C PHE A 455 -15.77 -9.14 -8.77
N GLY A 456 -16.74 -9.16 -9.71
CA GLY A 456 -16.70 -9.95 -10.94
C GLY A 456 -16.57 -11.46 -10.69
N ILE A 457 -17.11 -11.95 -9.58
CA ILE A 457 -17.13 -13.37 -9.23
C ILE A 457 -18.41 -13.98 -9.83
N PRO A 458 -18.29 -14.97 -10.74
CA PRO A 458 -19.46 -15.59 -11.34
C PRO A 458 -20.42 -16.14 -10.28
N PRO A 459 -21.75 -16.02 -10.45
CA PRO A 459 -22.72 -16.57 -9.50
C PRO A 459 -22.55 -18.07 -9.23
N THR A 460 -21.99 -18.83 -10.18
CA THR A 460 -21.67 -20.26 -10.02
C THR A 460 -20.49 -20.54 -9.11
N GLU A 461 -19.65 -19.54 -8.85
CA GLU A 461 -18.48 -19.59 -7.98
C GLU A 461 -18.71 -18.89 -6.64
N CYS A 462 -19.78 -18.09 -6.54
CA CYS A 462 -20.18 -17.39 -5.33
C CYS A 462 -20.62 -18.38 -4.24
N GLY A 463 -19.81 -18.50 -3.20
CA GLY A 463 -20.01 -19.36 -2.04
C GLY A 463 -20.88 -18.72 -0.96
N SER A 464 -21.12 -19.48 0.12
CA SER A 464 -21.69 -18.94 1.35
C SER A 464 -20.67 -18.04 2.04
N THR A 465 -21.12 -16.90 2.57
CA THR A 465 -20.32 -16.03 3.41
C THR A 465 -20.10 -16.68 4.79
N ASN A 466 -19.27 -16.08 5.64
CA ASN A 466 -19.05 -16.52 7.01
C ASN A 466 -18.97 -15.30 7.96
N PHE A 467 -18.53 -15.50 9.20
CA PHE A 467 -18.50 -14.44 10.22
C PHE A 467 -17.28 -13.51 10.12
N THR A 468 -16.39 -13.71 9.17
CA THR A 468 -15.11 -12.97 9.15
C THR A 468 -15.20 -11.77 8.21
N PRO A 469 -14.57 -10.62 8.56
CA PRO A 469 -13.48 -10.47 9.52
C PRO A 469 -13.93 -10.20 10.96
N LEU A 470 -13.05 -10.51 11.92
CA LEU A 470 -13.12 -10.05 13.31
C LEU A 470 -11.94 -9.11 13.55
N VAL A 471 -12.20 -7.93 14.14
CA VAL A 471 -11.18 -6.88 14.32
C VAL A 471 -11.06 -6.51 15.80
N ASP A 472 -9.82 -6.40 16.27
CA ASP A 472 -9.48 -6.02 17.64
C ASP A 472 -8.25 -5.08 17.66
N ASN A 473 -7.92 -4.52 18.82
CA ASN A 473 -6.69 -3.77 19.10
C ASN A 473 -6.38 -2.63 18.10
N VAL A 474 -7.42 -1.89 17.69
CA VAL A 474 -7.26 -0.81 16.70
C VAL A 474 -6.52 0.38 17.32
N ARG A 475 -5.62 0.98 16.55
CA ARG A 475 -4.90 2.22 16.88
C ARG A 475 -4.82 3.13 15.67
N VAL A 476 -5.07 4.42 15.89
CA VAL A 476 -4.68 5.48 14.95
C VAL A 476 -3.33 6.01 15.39
N ARG A 477 -2.33 5.93 14.52
CA ARG A 477 -0.99 6.43 14.80
C ARG A 477 -0.65 7.60 13.90
N GLY A 478 -0.05 8.62 14.48
CA GLY A 478 0.60 9.70 13.74
C GLY A 478 2.10 9.45 13.73
N THR A 479 2.73 9.48 12.56
CA THR A 479 4.19 9.51 12.45
C THR A 479 4.64 10.78 11.78
N LYS A 480 5.70 11.38 12.29
CA LYS A 480 6.32 12.53 11.64
C LYS A 480 7.04 12.05 10.39
N VAL A 481 6.53 12.45 9.23
CA VAL A 481 7.21 12.33 7.95
C VAL A 481 7.85 13.68 7.64
N PRO A 482 9.14 13.73 7.27
CA PRO A 482 9.77 14.97 6.86
C PRO A 482 8.95 15.70 5.77
N ALA A 483 8.91 17.04 5.79
CA ALA A 483 8.01 17.86 4.94
C ALA A 483 8.26 17.72 3.44
N ALA A 484 9.39 17.18 3.02
CA ALA A 484 9.63 16.87 1.62
C ALA A 484 9.46 15.39 1.35
N PRO A 485 8.98 15.02 0.15
CA PRO A 485 8.85 13.62 -0.24
C PRO A 485 10.19 12.92 -0.01
N PRO A 486 10.22 11.78 0.69
CA PRO A 486 11.47 11.10 0.95
C PRO A 486 12.16 10.81 -0.38
N ILE A 487 13.42 11.21 -0.49
CA ILE A 487 14.28 10.59 -1.49
C ILE A 487 14.41 9.12 -1.14
N GLN A 488 14.35 8.30 -2.15
CA GLN A 488 14.51 6.86 -2.03
C GLN A 488 15.55 6.42 -3.03
N PHE A 489 16.23 5.32 -2.72
CA PHE A 489 16.82 4.52 -3.78
C PHE A 489 15.70 4.14 -4.75
N SER A 490 16.00 4.09 -6.04
CA SER A 490 14.96 3.87 -7.05
C SER A 490 14.10 2.66 -6.67
N PRO A 491 12.76 2.81 -6.65
CA PRO A 491 11.84 1.77 -6.15
C PRO A 491 11.78 0.53 -7.05
N ASP A 492 12.54 0.53 -8.14
CA ASP A 492 12.65 -0.55 -9.10
C ASP A 492 14.14 -0.78 -9.40
N PRO A 493 14.79 -1.81 -8.84
CA PRO A 493 14.69 -2.42 -7.52
C PRO A 493 15.79 -1.88 -6.57
N VAL A 494 15.93 -2.44 -5.36
CA VAL A 494 16.95 -2.10 -4.32
C VAL A 494 18.40 -2.12 -4.83
N GLY A 495 18.62 -2.62 -6.05
CA GLY A 495 19.81 -2.59 -6.89
C GLY A 495 20.62 -1.30 -7.00
N SER A 496 20.09 -0.14 -6.59
CA SER A 496 20.74 1.18 -6.78
C SER A 496 21.66 1.62 -5.64
N ARG A 497 21.91 0.76 -4.65
CA ARG A 497 22.87 0.99 -3.55
C ARG A 497 24.23 0.37 -3.85
N PHE A 498 25.29 0.98 -3.30
CA PHE A 498 26.59 0.33 -3.28
C PHE A 498 26.49 -1.02 -2.58
N GLN A 499 27.25 -1.98 -3.08
CA GLN A 499 27.31 -3.33 -2.56
C GLN A 499 28.75 -3.67 -2.18
N ASP A 500 28.93 -4.56 -1.21
CA ASP A 500 30.24 -5.15 -0.96
C ASP A 500 30.76 -5.82 -2.25
N ALA A 501 32.03 -5.61 -2.52
CA ALA A 501 32.64 -6.06 -3.77
C ALA A 501 33.96 -6.77 -3.50
N PHE A 502 34.15 -7.96 -4.08
CA PHE A 502 35.47 -8.56 -4.12
C PHE A 502 36.31 -7.88 -5.18
N ILE A 503 37.60 -7.69 -4.92
CA ILE A 503 38.54 -7.18 -5.94
C ILE A 503 38.42 -8.00 -7.26
N PRO A 504 38.54 -7.38 -8.45
CA PRO A 504 38.48 -8.04 -9.75
C PRO A 504 39.83 -8.72 -10.07
N SER A 505 40.25 -9.61 -9.17
CA SER A 505 41.45 -10.44 -9.28
C SER A 505 41.08 -11.91 -9.20
N LEU A 506 41.99 -12.78 -9.64
CA LEU A 506 41.85 -14.22 -9.49
C LEU A 506 42.12 -14.66 -8.05
N LEU A 507 42.91 -13.91 -7.28
CA LEU A 507 43.30 -14.26 -5.92
C LEU A 507 42.88 -13.16 -4.95
N LEU A 508 42.82 -13.50 -3.66
CA LEU A 508 42.78 -12.49 -2.61
C LEU A 508 44.14 -11.76 -2.61
N ASP A 509 44.11 -10.46 -2.88
CA ASP A 509 45.28 -9.59 -2.97
C ASP A 509 45.03 -8.30 -2.17
N PRO A 510 45.78 -8.05 -1.09
CA PRO A 510 45.61 -6.82 -0.30
C PRO A 510 45.88 -5.54 -1.11
N ASN A 511 46.59 -5.63 -2.24
CA ASN A 511 46.87 -4.52 -3.16
C ASN A 511 45.96 -4.51 -4.38
N GLY A 512 45.02 -5.47 -4.46
CA GLY A 512 44.01 -5.53 -5.48
C GLY A 512 43.13 -4.29 -5.41
N ARG A 513 42.87 -3.70 -6.57
CA ARG A 513 41.96 -2.56 -6.71
C ARG A 513 40.53 -3.05 -6.50
N GLY A 514 39.75 -2.33 -5.71
CA GLY A 514 38.32 -2.56 -5.59
C GLY A 514 37.54 -1.69 -6.56
N ASN A 515 36.32 -2.14 -6.83
CA ASN A 515 35.32 -1.36 -7.55
C ASN A 515 34.21 -0.97 -6.57
N ALA A 516 33.69 0.25 -6.70
CA ALA A 516 32.59 0.75 -5.89
C ALA A 516 31.26 0.51 -6.63
N ASP A 517 30.93 -0.77 -6.84
CA ASP A 517 29.80 -1.17 -7.67
C ASP A 517 28.48 -1.17 -6.89
N VAL A 518 27.36 -1.00 -7.61
CA VAL A 518 26.01 -1.23 -7.09
C VAL A 518 25.51 -2.65 -7.38
N SER A 519 24.51 -3.07 -6.64
CA SER A 519 23.90 -4.40 -6.78
C SER A 519 23.10 -4.64 -8.08
N ALA A 520 22.80 -3.60 -8.87
CA ALA A 520 22.11 -3.73 -10.16
C ALA A 520 23.08 -3.90 -11.32
N ASN A 521 22.88 -4.96 -12.13
CA ASN A 521 23.51 -5.09 -13.44
C ASN A 521 22.65 -4.40 -14.52
N ALA A 522 22.68 -3.07 -14.57
CA ALA A 522 21.90 -2.29 -15.54
C ALA A 522 22.31 -2.51 -17.02
N ALA A 523 23.43 -3.18 -17.27
CA ALA A 523 23.88 -3.54 -18.62
C ALA A 523 23.02 -4.64 -19.28
N GLY A 524 22.15 -5.31 -18.51
CA GLY A 524 21.37 -6.48 -18.94
C GLY A 524 20.04 -6.20 -19.65
N TYR A 525 19.64 -4.95 -19.91
CA TYR A 525 18.34 -4.64 -20.53
C TYR A 525 18.15 -5.39 -21.87
N PRO A 526 17.25 -6.38 -21.97
CA PRO A 526 17.04 -7.12 -23.21
C PRO A 526 16.28 -6.22 -24.20
N GLY A 527 17.01 -5.65 -25.14
CA GLY A 527 16.51 -4.77 -26.19
C GLY A 527 17.67 -4.00 -26.82
N ASN A 528 17.56 -3.51 -28.06
CA ASN A 528 18.62 -2.78 -28.79
C ASN A 528 19.03 -1.41 -28.16
N GLN A 529 18.91 -1.24 -26.86
CA GLN A 529 19.47 -0.11 -26.13
C GLN A 529 20.97 -0.40 -25.92
N PRO A 530 21.90 0.51 -26.28
CA PRO A 530 23.29 0.36 -25.87
C PRO A 530 23.34 0.19 -24.33
N PRO A 531 24.27 -0.64 -23.79
CA PRO A 531 24.37 -0.87 -22.36
C PRO A 531 24.38 0.47 -21.63
N ILE A 532 23.53 0.58 -20.61
CA ILE A 532 23.45 1.74 -19.74
C ILE A 532 24.86 1.89 -19.12
N VAL A 533 25.57 2.95 -19.52
CA VAL A 533 26.95 3.26 -19.11
C VAL A 533 27.12 3.41 -17.59
N PRO A 534 26.11 3.85 -16.80
CA PRO A 534 26.14 3.90 -15.33
C PRO A 534 26.23 2.57 -14.54
N GLY A 535 26.87 1.52 -15.08
CA GLY A 535 26.72 0.12 -14.62
C GLY A 535 27.17 -0.25 -13.20
N ASP A 536 27.66 0.72 -12.43
CA ASP A 536 28.31 0.61 -11.12
C ASP A 536 27.92 1.77 -10.17
N SER A 537 27.19 2.79 -10.65
CA SER A 537 26.91 4.00 -9.89
C SER A 537 25.59 3.97 -9.10
N LEU A 538 25.64 4.47 -7.86
CA LEU A 538 24.49 4.69 -6.99
C LEU A 538 23.55 5.75 -7.59
N TYR A 539 22.24 5.51 -7.56
CA TYR A 539 21.28 6.55 -7.95
C TYR A 539 20.04 6.59 -7.05
N VAL A 540 19.51 7.80 -6.87
CA VAL A 540 18.35 8.10 -6.02
C VAL A 540 17.24 8.74 -6.84
N ARG A 541 16.00 8.54 -6.41
CA ARG A 541 14.81 9.18 -6.96
C ARG A 541 14.09 9.99 -5.90
N GLY A 542 13.52 11.09 -6.36
CA GLY A 542 12.67 11.97 -5.57
C GLY A 542 11.38 12.28 -6.33
N PRO A 543 10.61 13.28 -5.89
CA PRO A 543 9.37 13.66 -6.54
C PRO A 543 9.63 14.22 -7.94
N VAL A 544 8.63 14.12 -8.80
CA VAL A 544 8.65 14.76 -10.12
C VAL A 544 8.81 16.27 -9.93
N PRO A 545 9.80 16.93 -10.58
CA PRO A 545 10.03 18.35 -10.39
C PRO A 545 8.84 19.19 -10.88
N THR A 546 8.23 19.90 -9.94
CA THR A 546 7.32 21.03 -10.15
C THR A 546 8.00 22.30 -9.61
N PRO A 547 7.45 23.50 -9.79
CA PRO A 547 8.00 24.70 -9.14
C PRO A 547 8.21 24.57 -7.63
N SER A 548 7.42 23.71 -6.96
CA SER A 548 7.48 23.50 -5.50
C SER A 548 8.29 22.28 -5.05
N THR A 549 8.63 21.36 -5.97
CA THR A 549 9.26 20.07 -5.66
C THR A 549 10.59 19.85 -6.36
N ARG A 550 11.17 20.89 -6.99
CA ARG A 550 12.56 20.84 -7.47
C ARG A 550 13.50 20.58 -6.31
N TRP A 551 14.51 19.74 -6.54
CA TRP A 551 15.45 19.32 -5.53
C TRP A 551 16.81 19.00 -6.13
N GLU A 552 17.80 18.94 -5.27
CA GLU A 552 19.19 18.60 -5.57
C GLU A 552 19.71 17.58 -4.56
N ALA A 553 20.61 16.71 -4.99
CA ALA A 553 21.11 15.60 -4.19
C ALA A 553 22.62 15.69 -3.94
N ARG A 554 23.06 15.25 -2.76
CA ARG A 554 24.48 15.11 -2.39
C ARG A 554 24.75 13.72 -1.88
N LEU A 555 25.83 13.10 -2.35
CA LEU A 555 26.36 11.88 -1.76
C LEU A 555 27.39 12.27 -0.71
N TRP A 556 27.14 11.91 0.54
CA TRP A 556 28.07 12.03 1.64
C TRP A 556 28.77 10.70 1.87
N PHE A 557 30.08 10.73 2.03
CA PHE A 557 30.85 9.51 2.28
C PHE A 557 32.07 9.77 3.17
N ARG A 558 32.50 8.72 3.87
CA ARG A 558 33.77 8.69 4.59
C ARG A 558 34.44 7.33 4.42
N VAL A 559 35.76 7.33 4.29
CA VAL A 559 36.55 6.10 4.31
C VAL A 559 36.79 5.73 5.77
N ARG A 560 35.92 4.87 6.31
CA ARG A 560 35.96 4.41 7.71
C ARG A 560 37.23 3.60 7.98
N ARG A 561 37.66 2.80 7.00
CA ARG A 561 38.87 1.98 7.07
C ARG A 561 39.59 2.04 5.73
N GLU A 562 40.89 2.31 5.78
CA GLU A 562 41.77 2.20 4.60
C GLU A 562 42.34 0.77 4.53
N GLY A 563 42.28 0.14 3.35
CA GLY A 563 42.91 -1.17 3.14
C GLY A 563 44.45 -1.10 3.14
N PRO A 564 45.15 -2.17 3.52
CA PRO A 564 46.60 -2.15 3.71
C PRO A 564 47.42 -1.91 2.44
N GLY A 565 46.88 -2.23 1.26
CA GLY A 565 47.57 -2.06 -0.02
C GLY A 565 47.27 -0.74 -0.74
N ILE A 566 46.75 0.26 -0.02
CA ILE A 566 46.27 1.49 -0.65
C ILE A 566 47.39 2.20 -1.41
N LYS A 567 47.15 2.49 -2.69
CA LYS A 567 48.16 3.15 -3.54
C LYS A 567 48.14 4.65 -3.26
N VAL A 568 49.05 5.07 -2.38
CA VAL A 568 49.16 6.44 -1.86
C VAL A 568 48.99 7.51 -2.95
N ALA A 569 49.63 7.41 -4.11
CA ALA A 569 49.53 8.44 -5.14
C ALA A 569 48.09 8.68 -5.66
N ARG A 570 47.40 7.64 -6.15
CA ARG A 570 46.04 7.76 -6.71
C ARG A 570 45.00 8.10 -5.65
N TYR A 571 45.15 7.49 -4.48
CA TYR A 571 44.28 7.77 -3.36
C TYR A 571 44.42 9.21 -2.87
N LEU A 572 45.65 9.75 -2.84
CA LEU A 572 45.90 11.17 -2.55
C LEU A 572 45.37 12.09 -3.66
N ASP A 573 45.46 11.69 -4.93
CA ASP A 573 44.89 12.45 -6.04
C ASP A 573 43.36 12.54 -5.89
N TRP A 574 42.68 11.41 -5.69
CA TRP A 574 41.23 11.39 -5.43
C TRP A 574 40.86 12.18 -4.17
N LYS A 575 41.59 12.05 -3.06
CA LYS A 575 41.39 12.88 -1.86
C LYS A 575 41.55 14.37 -2.16
N SER A 576 42.56 14.74 -2.95
CA SER A 576 42.80 16.13 -3.35
C SER A 576 41.66 16.67 -4.18
N ASP A 577 41.14 15.86 -5.09
CA ASP A 577 40.02 16.25 -5.94
C ASP A 577 38.73 16.42 -5.12
N VAL A 578 38.40 15.47 -4.25
CA VAL A 578 37.26 15.56 -3.31
C VAL A 578 37.38 16.80 -2.41
N ALA A 579 38.58 17.09 -1.92
CA ALA A 579 38.84 18.29 -1.12
C ALA A 579 38.63 19.60 -1.93
N ALA A 580 38.93 19.59 -3.23
CA ALA A 580 38.76 20.73 -4.12
C ALA A 580 37.28 21.05 -4.41
N ILE A 581 36.40 20.04 -4.43
CA ILE A 581 34.96 20.23 -4.71
C ILE A 581 34.27 21.03 -3.60
N ASN A 582 34.60 20.81 -2.32
CA ASN A 582 33.81 21.35 -1.21
C ASN A 582 34.60 22.06 -0.09
N GLY A 583 35.91 22.29 -0.25
CA GLY A 583 36.68 23.08 0.71
C GLY A 583 36.93 22.40 2.06
N ASN A 584 37.03 21.06 2.07
CA ASN A 584 37.47 20.16 3.18
C ASN A 584 36.32 19.63 4.08
N PRO A 585 36.21 18.29 4.26
CA PRO A 585 37.23 17.53 4.97
C PRO A 585 37.83 16.36 4.17
N ASP A 586 39.02 15.91 4.57
CA ASP A 586 39.56 14.58 4.26
C ASP A 586 38.48 13.53 4.61
N PRO A 587 38.06 12.67 3.66
CA PRO A 587 37.02 11.67 3.90
C PRO A 587 37.39 10.64 4.98
N THR A 588 38.60 10.65 5.53
CA THR A 588 39.00 9.79 6.66
C THR A 588 38.73 10.40 8.04
N VAL A 589 38.60 11.73 8.14
CA VAL A 589 38.44 12.44 9.44
C VAL A 589 36.98 12.85 9.68
N GLY A 590 36.13 12.77 8.66
CA GLY A 590 34.71 13.06 8.71
C GLY A 590 34.04 12.70 7.38
N PHE A 591 32.78 13.09 7.20
CA PHE A 591 32.11 12.94 5.91
C PHE A 591 32.52 14.07 4.96
N ALA A 592 33.03 13.68 3.80
CA ALA A 592 33.05 14.53 2.62
C ALA A 592 31.71 14.40 1.89
N TYR A 593 31.41 15.33 0.97
CA TYR A 593 30.30 15.16 0.05
C TYR A 593 30.70 15.59 -1.36
N ALA A 594 29.86 15.26 -2.33
CA ALA A 594 29.83 15.86 -3.66
C ALA A 594 28.38 15.95 -4.13
N TRP A 595 28.10 16.94 -5.00
CA TRP A 595 26.79 17.06 -5.63
C TRP A 595 26.63 15.98 -6.70
N MET A 596 25.53 15.26 -6.61
CA MET A 596 25.15 14.23 -7.58
C MET A 596 24.61 14.89 -8.85
N ASP A 597 24.87 14.27 -10.00
CA ASP A 597 24.37 14.76 -11.29
C ASP A 597 23.00 14.15 -11.64
N SER A 598 22.28 14.77 -12.57
CA SER A 598 21.01 14.26 -13.09
C SER A 598 21.19 12.93 -13.81
N PHE A 599 20.26 12.00 -13.62
CA PHE A 599 20.35 10.68 -14.24
C PHE A 599 19.82 10.70 -15.67
N GLN A 600 20.67 10.35 -16.63
CA GLN A 600 20.32 10.17 -18.03
C GLN A 600 20.73 8.79 -18.53
N THR A 601 19.82 8.11 -19.24
CA THR A 601 20.09 6.83 -19.92
C THR A 601 19.89 7.03 -21.41
N ALA A 602 20.98 6.97 -22.19
CA ALA A 602 20.97 7.20 -23.63
C ALA A 602 20.22 8.50 -24.01
N THR A 603 19.01 8.41 -24.57
CA THR A 603 18.18 9.55 -24.99
C THR A 603 17.14 10.00 -23.97
N THR A 604 17.04 9.33 -22.81
CA THR A 604 15.99 9.59 -21.82
C THR A 604 16.59 10.22 -20.57
N VAL A 605 16.11 11.43 -20.23
CA VAL A 605 16.47 12.12 -18.99
C VAL A 605 15.44 11.78 -17.92
N SER A 606 15.88 11.19 -16.81
CA SER A 606 15.04 10.94 -15.66
C SER A 606 14.97 12.21 -14.81
N ARG A 607 13.95 13.02 -15.04
CA ARG A 607 13.80 14.36 -14.44
C ARG A 607 13.79 14.37 -12.91
N ASN A 608 13.51 13.24 -12.28
CA ASN A 608 13.39 13.08 -10.84
C ASN A 608 14.43 12.12 -10.24
N ALA A 609 15.60 11.99 -10.88
CA ALA A 609 16.64 11.06 -10.45
C ALA A 609 18.04 11.68 -10.52
N PHE A 610 18.89 11.32 -9.57
CA PHE A 610 20.30 11.73 -9.49
C PHE A 610 21.21 10.52 -9.30
N VAL A 611 22.40 10.56 -9.89
CA VAL A 611 23.40 9.47 -9.91
C VAL A 611 24.71 9.94 -9.28
N SER A 612 25.51 9.01 -8.73
CA SER A 612 26.75 9.28 -7.99
C SER A 612 27.94 9.75 -8.86
N TYR A 613 27.66 10.46 -9.95
CA TYR A 613 28.60 11.26 -10.71
C TYR A 613 28.65 12.69 -10.17
N CYS A 614 29.80 13.34 -10.28
CA CYS A 614 29.91 14.76 -9.95
C CYS A 614 29.13 15.60 -10.96
N ARG A 615 28.30 16.51 -10.43
CA ARG A 615 27.57 17.50 -11.22
C ARG A 615 28.51 18.32 -12.12
N GLU A 616 28.08 18.60 -13.35
CA GLU A 616 28.85 19.29 -14.41
C GLU A 616 29.55 20.62 -13.99
N ASP A 617 29.02 21.33 -13.00
CA ASP A 617 29.59 22.60 -12.49
C ASP A 617 30.65 22.42 -11.39
N ASN A 618 30.83 21.21 -10.86
CA ASN A 618 31.89 20.82 -9.92
C ASN A 618 33.07 20.15 -10.63
N TRP A 619 33.48 20.75 -11.76
CA TRP A 619 34.40 20.21 -12.74
C TRP A 619 35.67 19.56 -12.13
N TYR A 620 35.83 18.25 -12.32
CA TYR A 620 37.10 17.55 -12.16
C TYR A 620 38.09 17.98 -13.24
N PRO A 621 39.30 18.44 -12.92
CA PRO A 621 40.22 19.04 -13.90
C PRO A 621 40.65 18.04 -15.00
N GLY A 622 39.92 18.02 -16.12
CA GLY A 622 40.26 17.23 -17.31
C GLY A 622 39.04 16.95 -18.19
N GLU A 623 39.24 16.80 -19.50
CA GLU A 623 38.23 16.45 -20.51
C GLU A 623 37.79 14.98 -20.38
N ILE A 624 37.30 14.56 -19.21
CA ILE A 624 36.79 13.20 -19.00
C ILE A 624 35.26 13.26 -19.18
N GLY A 625 34.70 12.38 -20.00
CA GLY A 625 33.27 12.42 -20.35
C GLY A 625 32.35 12.28 -19.13
N GLU A 626 31.10 12.76 -19.27
CA GLU A 626 30.06 12.83 -18.23
C GLU A 626 29.80 11.49 -17.50
N PHE A 627 29.95 10.36 -18.21
CA PHE A 627 29.80 8.99 -17.70
C PHE A 627 31.11 8.21 -17.79
N SER A 628 32.17 8.80 -17.27
CA SER A 628 33.47 8.14 -17.18
C SER A 628 33.84 7.90 -15.73
N GLU A 629 34.69 6.91 -15.53
CA GLU A 629 35.34 6.61 -14.25
C GLU A 629 35.93 7.86 -13.56
N GLY A 630 36.43 8.82 -14.34
CA GLY A 630 37.01 10.04 -13.82
C GLY A 630 36.00 10.97 -13.13
N ASN A 631 34.70 10.84 -13.46
CA ASN A 631 33.62 11.69 -12.97
C ASN A 631 32.85 11.08 -11.79
N GLU A 632 33.15 9.85 -11.38
CA GLU A 632 32.51 9.22 -10.22
C GLU A 632 32.92 9.90 -8.92
N ILE A 633 31.95 10.04 -8.00
CA ILE A 633 32.20 10.60 -6.67
C ILE A 633 33.11 9.65 -5.88
N ILE A 634 32.86 8.35 -5.94
CA ILE A 634 33.73 7.29 -5.42
C ILE A 634 34.18 6.48 -6.62
N ARG A 635 35.41 6.70 -7.07
CA ARG A 635 35.98 6.05 -8.26
C ARG A 635 36.30 4.59 -7.98
N ASP A 636 36.19 3.76 -9.00
CA ASP A 636 36.91 2.50 -9.08
C ASP A 636 38.42 2.74 -8.98
N ASP A 637 39.12 1.70 -8.52
CA ASP A 637 40.58 1.66 -8.45
C ASP A 637 41.29 2.52 -7.40
N VAL A 638 40.57 3.41 -6.71
CA VAL A 638 41.11 4.19 -5.58
C VAL A 638 41.02 3.43 -4.26
N LEU A 639 40.05 2.53 -4.14
CA LEU A 639 39.89 1.62 -3.02
C LEU A 639 40.62 0.31 -3.28
N VAL A 640 41.02 -0.37 -2.20
CA VAL A 640 41.66 -1.69 -2.24
C VAL A 640 41.02 -2.61 -1.22
N ALA A 641 41.31 -3.91 -1.30
CA ALA A 641 40.84 -4.88 -0.31
C ALA A 641 41.07 -4.41 1.14
N GLY A 642 40.04 -4.52 1.98
CA GLY A 642 39.98 -4.05 3.36
C GLY A 642 39.53 -2.60 3.54
N SER A 643 39.28 -1.88 2.45
CA SER A 643 38.73 -0.52 2.51
C SER A 643 37.22 -0.58 2.76
N ALA A 644 36.75 0.15 3.77
CA ALA A 644 35.33 0.26 4.09
C ALA A 644 34.89 1.73 4.03
N VAL A 645 33.73 1.97 3.43
CA VAL A 645 33.16 3.30 3.22
C VAL A 645 31.79 3.38 3.86
N ASP A 646 31.59 4.38 4.72
CA ASP A 646 30.25 4.74 5.18
C ASP A 646 29.71 5.85 4.28
N TYR A 647 28.43 5.77 3.91
CA TYR A 647 27.79 6.76 3.05
C TYR A 647 26.32 7.01 3.41
N PHE A 648 25.82 8.18 2.99
CA PHE A 648 24.41 8.53 2.98
C PHE A 648 24.15 9.60 1.92
N VAL A 649 22.90 9.76 1.52
CA VAL A 649 22.49 10.79 0.55
C VAL A 649 21.69 11.86 1.28
N THR A 650 21.88 13.12 0.89
CA THR A 650 20.97 14.20 1.29
C THR A 650 20.28 14.83 0.09
N ALA A 651 19.03 15.24 0.26
CA ALA A 651 18.34 16.11 -0.68
C ALA A 651 18.01 17.46 -0.06
N ASN A 652 18.08 18.52 -0.86
CA ASN A 652 17.58 19.85 -0.52
C ASN A 652 16.56 20.27 -1.57
N TYR A 653 15.41 20.82 -1.14
CA TYR A 653 14.34 21.24 -2.04
C TYR A 653 14.38 22.75 -2.25
N VAL A 654 14.02 23.23 -3.44
CA VAL A 654 14.06 24.66 -3.79
C VAL A 654 13.14 25.50 -2.88
N THR A 655 12.06 24.91 -2.38
CA THR A 655 11.14 25.54 -1.43
C THR A 655 11.69 25.59 0.00
N THR A 656 12.60 24.69 0.36
CA THR A 656 13.25 24.59 1.68
C THR A 656 14.76 24.36 1.55
N PRO A 657 15.52 25.27 0.91
CA PRO A 657 16.91 25.03 0.52
C PRO A 657 17.87 24.91 1.73
N ALA A 658 17.42 25.29 2.93
CA ALA A 658 18.16 25.15 4.18
C ALA A 658 17.92 23.81 4.89
N GLU A 659 16.92 23.02 4.46
CA GLU A 659 16.56 21.74 5.07
C GLU A 659 17.12 20.59 4.22
N SER A 660 17.90 19.71 4.85
CA SER A 660 18.43 18.50 4.23
C SER A 660 17.62 17.29 4.67
N PHE A 661 17.19 16.47 3.71
CA PHE A 661 16.51 15.19 3.92
C PHE A 661 17.53 14.07 3.75
N TYR A 662 17.63 13.16 4.72
CA TYR A 662 18.71 12.17 4.80
C TYR A 662 18.23 10.77 4.38
N LEU A 663 19.06 10.05 3.63
CA LEU A 663 18.85 8.66 3.22
C LEU A 663 20.13 7.85 3.49
N PRO A 664 20.20 7.04 4.56
CA PRO A 664 19.13 6.79 5.54
C PRO A 664 19.03 7.97 6.52
N ASP A 665 18.07 7.94 7.43
CA ASP A 665 18.09 8.84 8.58
C ASP A 665 19.37 8.59 9.39
N THR A 666 20.19 9.63 9.52
CA THR A 666 21.50 9.55 10.19
C THR A 666 21.42 9.80 11.70
N THR A 667 20.22 10.04 12.24
CA THR A 667 19.98 10.18 13.68
C THR A 667 20.42 8.92 14.41
N GLY A 668 21.29 9.05 15.42
CA GLY A 668 21.86 7.89 16.11
C GLY A 668 23.10 7.29 15.42
N GLY A 669 23.57 7.89 14.31
CA GLY A 669 24.79 7.48 13.62
C GLY A 669 24.58 6.31 12.66
N TYR A 670 23.38 6.16 12.11
CA TYR A 670 23.11 5.16 11.07
C TYR A 670 23.58 5.67 9.70
N PHE A 671 24.37 4.85 9.01
CA PHE A 671 24.87 5.11 7.68
C PHE A 671 24.78 3.80 6.89
N PHE A 672 24.73 3.89 5.56
CA PHE A 672 25.03 2.71 4.76
C PHE A 672 26.52 2.45 4.77
N GLU A 673 26.90 1.21 4.55
CA GLU A 673 28.27 0.78 4.41
C GLU A 673 28.42 0.02 3.09
N PHE A 674 29.61 0.07 2.49
CA PHE A 674 30.10 -1.01 1.65
C PHE A 674 31.60 -1.22 1.87
N GLU A 675 32.08 -2.43 1.62
CA GLU A 675 33.46 -2.85 1.78
C GLU A 675 34.03 -3.52 0.51
N ILE A 676 35.30 -3.23 0.24
CA ILE A 676 36.08 -3.99 -0.74
C ILE A 676 36.69 -5.22 -0.06
N LEU A 677 36.22 -6.40 -0.44
CA LEU A 677 36.60 -7.67 0.16
C LEU A 677 37.86 -8.30 -0.48
N PRO A 678 38.61 -9.12 0.29
CA PRO A 678 38.36 -9.46 1.69
C PRO A 678 38.78 -8.31 2.63
N GLY A 679 38.22 -8.31 3.83
CA GLY A 679 38.66 -7.44 4.91
C GLY A 679 40.08 -7.78 5.33
N TRP A 680 40.83 -6.78 5.80
CA TRP A 680 42.20 -6.98 6.27
C TRP A 680 42.46 -6.29 7.60
N ARG A 681 43.34 -6.91 8.37
CA ARG A 681 43.93 -6.32 9.58
C ARG A 681 45.41 -6.63 9.66
N HIS A 682 46.15 -5.68 10.22
CA HIS A 682 47.56 -5.84 10.48
C HIS A 682 47.78 -6.36 11.91
N GLU A 683 48.09 -7.64 12.05
CA GLU A 683 48.38 -8.27 13.34
C GLU A 683 49.82 -8.79 13.40
N ALA A 684 50.59 -8.27 14.35
CA ALA A 684 51.96 -8.72 14.62
C ALA A 684 52.89 -8.73 13.38
N GLY A 685 52.77 -7.72 12.52
CA GLY A 685 53.61 -7.58 11.32
C GLY A 685 53.12 -8.37 10.10
N HIS A 686 51.94 -8.98 10.18
CA HIS A 686 51.34 -9.76 9.10
C HIS A 686 49.93 -9.27 8.80
N ASP A 687 49.62 -9.13 7.52
CA ASP A 687 48.26 -8.89 7.06
C ASP A 687 47.47 -10.20 7.15
N ARG A 688 46.34 -10.15 7.83
CA ARG A 688 45.41 -11.27 7.98
C ARG A 688 44.04 -10.85 7.49
N TYR A 689 43.31 -11.78 6.89
CA TYR A 689 41.91 -11.62 6.55
C TYR A 689 41.05 -12.63 7.33
N PRO A 690 39.77 -12.34 7.56
CA PRO A 690 38.85 -13.25 8.22
C PRO A 690 38.72 -14.61 7.51
N CYS A 691 38.49 -15.66 8.29
CA CYS A 691 38.22 -17.00 7.75
C CYS A 691 36.72 -17.31 7.61
N LEU A 692 35.86 -16.40 8.05
CA LEU A 692 34.40 -16.50 7.98
C LEU A 692 33.88 -15.41 7.04
N LEU A 693 33.05 -15.81 6.08
CA LEU A 693 32.25 -14.88 5.27
C LEU A 693 30.80 -14.96 5.73
N TYR A 694 30.19 -13.83 6.04
CA TYR A 694 28.78 -13.68 6.33
C TYR A 694 28.10 -13.01 5.12
N VAL A 695 27.27 -13.76 4.39
CA VAL A 695 26.46 -13.25 3.28
C VAL A 695 25.09 -12.90 3.84
N ASP A 696 24.77 -11.60 3.86
CA ASP A 696 23.50 -11.10 4.35
C ASP A 696 22.60 -10.68 3.18
N THR A 697 21.51 -11.40 2.95
CA THR A 697 20.52 -11.01 1.92
C THR A 697 19.30 -10.35 2.55
N ASN A 698 19.35 -10.01 3.85
CA ASN A 698 18.24 -9.48 4.62
C ASN A 698 18.65 -8.19 5.36
N SER A 699 18.03 -7.07 4.99
CA SER A 699 18.35 -5.71 5.46
C SER A 699 17.99 -5.39 6.94
N GLY A 700 17.91 -6.38 7.82
CA GLY A 700 17.59 -6.15 9.24
C GLY A 700 18.06 -7.19 10.27
N ALA A 701 18.58 -8.34 9.85
CA ALA A 701 19.05 -9.39 10.75
C ALA A 701 20.54 -9.27 11.11
N GLU A 702 21.33 -8.59 10.26
CA GLU A 702 22.73 -8.23 10.41
C GLU A 702 23.15 -7.99 11.87
N ARG A 703 22.52 -6.98 12.53
CA ARG A 703 22.87 -6.55 13.89
C ARG A 703 22.88 -7.68 14.92
N TYR A 704 22.04 -8.69 14.75
CA TYR A 704 21.95 -9.82 15.68
C TYR A 704 23.01 -10.87 15.37
N VAL A 705 23.28 -11.10 14.08
CA VAL A 705 24.28 -12.07 13.63
C VAL A 705 25.67 -11.56 13.94
N GLU A 706 26.01 -10.33 13.54
CA GLU A 706 27.32 -9.73 13.80
C GLU A 706 27.60 -9.61 15.30
N SER A 707 26.62 -9.16 16.10
CA SER A 707 26.78 -9.10 17.55
C SER A 707 27.07 -10.49 18.16
N ALA A 708 26.48 -11.55 17.61
CA ALA A 708 26.77 -12.92 18.05
C ALA A 708 28.17 -13.37 17.61
N LEU A 709 28.60 -13.06 16.39
CA LEU A 709 29.95 -13.36 15.90
C LEU A 709 31.02 -12.62 16.74
N ASP A 710 30.80 -11.35 17.03
CA ASP A 710 31.64 -10.53 17.89
C ASP A 710 31.73 -11.08 19.33
N ALA A 711 30.59 -11.47 19.91
CA ALA A 711 30.54 -12.08 21.25
C ALA A 711 31.32 -13.40 21.32
N LEU A 712 31.44 -14.11 20.19
CA LEU A 712 32.24 -15.33 20.06
C LEU A 712 33.72 -15.04 19.74
N GLY A 713 34.08 -13.79 19.48
CA GLY A 713 35.42 -13.39 19.03
C GLY A 713 35.77 -13.97 17.67
N LEU A 714 34.77 -14.08 16.77
CA LEU A 714 34.94 -14.59 15.42
C LEU A 714 35.06 -13.42 14.45
N ASP A 715 36.27 -13.26 13.93
CA ASP A 715 36.52 -12.31 12.84
C ASP A 715 35.82 -12.81 11.58
N HIS A 716 35.09 -11.90 10.94
CA HIS A 716 34.31 -12.19 9.74
C HIS A 716 34.39 -11.02 8.76
N ASP A 717 34.23 -11.35 7.49
CA ASP A 717 33.86 -10.40 6.45
C ASP A 717 32.36 -10.50 6.25
N ARG A 718 31.70 -9.37 6.01
CA ARG A 718 30.32 -9.31 5.57
C ARG A 718 30.28 -9.09 4.07
N TYR A 719 29.31 -9.71 3.41
CA TYR A 719 28.91 -9.41 2.04
C TYR A 719 27.43 -9.08 2.04
N ASP A 720 27.12 -7.80 1.98
CA ASP A 720 25.75 -7.30 1.84
C ASP A 720 25.22 -7.66 0.43
N TYR A 721 24.20 -8.50 0.38
CA TYR A 721 23.48 -8.87 -0.83
C TYR A 721 22.25 -7.98 -0.96
N ASN A 722 22.48 -6.73 -1.38
CA ASN A 722 21.50 -5.65 -1.27
C ASN A 722 20.28 -5.75 -2.21
N ASP A 723 20.28 -6.65 -3.20
CA ASP A 723 19.15 -6.84 -4.12
C ASP A 723 18.88 -8.34 -4.39
N ALA A 724 18.19 -9.05 -3.51
CA ALA A 724 17.82 -10.45 -3.78
C ALA A 724 16.45 -10.60 -4.50
N THR A 725 15.65 -9.54 -4.59
CA THR A 725 14.27 -9.61 -5.11
C THR A 725 14.13 -9.31 -6.60
N SER A 726 15.14 -8.70 -7.23
CA SER A 726 14.99 -8.26 -8.62
C SER A 726 15.49 -9.24 -9.67
N ASN A 727 15.00 -9.06 -10.89
CA ASN A 727 15.51 -9.71 -12.09
C ASN A 727 16.85 -9.10 -12.59
N TRP A 728 17.33 -8.04 -11.94
CA TRP A 728 18.48 -7.24 -12.36
C TRP A 728 19.67 -7.32 -11.40
N LYS A 729 19.55 -8.12 -10.36
CA LYS A 729 20.54 -8.24 -9.31
C LYS A 729 21.83 -8.91 -9.78
N CYS A 730 22.96 -8.44 -9.27
CA CYS A 730 24.25 -9.08 -9.41
C CYS A 730 24.32 -10.31 -8.50
N PRO A 731 24.54 -11.52 -9.05
CA PRO A 731 24.79 -12.70 -8.23
C PRO A 731 26.08 -12.52 -7.40
N LEU A 732 26.13 -13.19 -6.24
CA LEU A 732 27.37 -13.39 -5.51
C LEU A 732 28.36 -14.17 -6.39
N ALA A 733 27.91 -15.08 -7.25
CA ALA A 733 28.76 -15.74 -8.22
C ALA A 733 29.22 -14.78 -9.33
N ARG A 734 30.53 -14.54 -9.42
CA ARG A 734 31.09 -13.70 -10.49
C ARG A 734 30.99 -14.39 -11.85
N ALA A 735 30.20 -13.82 -12.75
CA ALA A 735 30.18 -14.24 -14.15
C ALA A 735 31.47 -13.85 -14.90
N PRO A 736 31.90 -14.62 -15.92
CA PRO A 736 33.05 -14.25 -16.74
C PRO A 736 32.90 -12.86 -17.38
N GLY A 737 33.82 -11.95 -17.07
CA GLY A 737 33.80 -10.56 -17.55
C GLY A 737 33.00 -9.58 -16.68
N SER A 738 32.34 -10.07 -15.62
CA SER A 738 31.76 -9.22 -14.58
C SER A 738 32.80 -8.84 -13.53
N THR A 739 32.68 -7.63 -12.99
CA THR A 739 33.45 -7.13 -11.84
C THR A 739 32.78 -7.49 -10.51
N ASN A 740 31.45 -7.67 -10.54
CA ASN A 740 30.63 -7.99 -9.38
C ASN A 740 30.70 -9.47 -8.95
N GLY A 741 30.41 -9.70 -7.67
CA GLY A 741 30.46 -11.02 -7.05
C GLY A 741 31.88 -11.54 -6.79
N VAL A 742 32.01 -12.83 -6.51
CA VAL A 742 33.23 -13.54 -6.14
C VAL A 742 33.41 -14.79 -7.02
N PRO A 743 34.60 -15.02 -7.59
CA PRO A 743 34.93 -16.29 -8.21
C PRO A 743 35.27 -17.33 -7.12
N VAL A 744 35.00 -18.61 -7.40
CA VAL A 744 35.27 -19.73 -6.46
C VAL A 744 36.68 -19.69 -5.86
N ILE A 745 37.67 -19.27 -6.64
CA ILE A 745 39.07 -19.20 -6.24
C ILE A 745 39.35 -18.19 -5.12
N GLN A 746 38.63 -17.08 -5.08
CA GLN A 746 38.70 -16.11 -3.99
C GLN A 746 37.92 -16.61 -2.78
N LEU A 747 36.76 -17.23 -3.01
CA LEU A 747 35.89 -17.78 -1.96
C LEU A 747 36.60 -18.88 -1.12
N ILE A 748 37.54 -19.60 -1.72
CA ILE A 748 38.41 -20.60 -1.05
C ILE A 748 39.25 -20.02 0.09
N GLY A 749 39.49 -18.70 0.09
CA GLY A 749 40.15 -18.04 1.21
C GLY A 749 39.36 -18.18 2.52
N TYR A 750 38.03 -18.28 2.44
CA TYR A 750 37.16 -18.49 3.58
C TYR A 750 37.01 -19.98 3.91
N ARG A 751 36.99 -20.28 5.20
CA ARG A 751 36.79 -21.62 5.77
C ARG A 751 35.36 -21.87 6.19
N SER A 752 34.63 -20.81 6.46
CA SER A 752 33.23 -20.89 6.85
C SER A 752 32.46 -19.82 6.10
N ILE A 753 31.28 -20.19 5.63
CA ILE A 753 30.32 -19.26 5.01
C ILE A 753 29.01 -19.40 5.77
N LEU A 754 28.51 -18.27 6.25
CA LEU A 754 27.18 -18.13 6.82
C LEU A 754 26.34 -17.35 5.81
N VAL A 755 25.20 -17.89 5.40
CA VAL A 755 24.25 -17.22 4.53
C VAL A 755 22.94 -17.05 5.28
N ASN A 756 22.42 -15.83 5.30
CA ASN A 756 21.15 -15.50 5.92
C ASN A 756 20.22 -14.87 4.90
N THR A 757 19.18 -15.61 4.50
CA THR A 757 18.17 -15.12 3.55
C THR A 757 16.95 -14.49 4.21
N GLY A 758 16.83 -14.60 5.54
CA GLY A 758 15.73 -13.99 6.30
C GLY A 758 14.34 -14.52 5.92
N GLY A 759 13.34 -13.64 6.04
CA GLY A 759 11.93 -13.91 5.71
C GLY A 759 11.37 -12.99 4.62
N LEU A 760 12.23 -12.31 3.85
CA LEU A 760 11.83 -11.56 2.66
C LEU A 760 11.77 -12.52 1.46
N ASP A 761 10.88 -12.28 0.49
CA ASP A 761 10.67 -13.05 -0.75
C ASP A 761 11.87 -13.01 -1.75
N ALA A 762 13.08 -12.82 -1.24
CA ALA A 762 14.28 -12.56 -1.99
C ALA A 762 15.14 -13.84 -2.06
N ALA A 763 15.08 -14.58 -3.17
CA ALA A 763 15.91 -15.76 -3.39
C ALA A 763 17.30 -15.36 -3.94
N MET A 764 18.38 -16.03 -3.53
CA MET A 764 19.68 -15.94 -4.23
C MET A 764 19.58 -16.53 -5.66
N TRP A 765 20.52 -16.23 -6.55
CA TRP A 765 20.54 -16.84 -7.90
C TRP A 765 20.95 -18.32 -7.84
N PRO A 766 20.46 -19.17 -8.76
CA PRO A 766 20.96 -20.54 -8.91
C PRO A 766 22.50 -20.62 -8.98
N GLU A 767 23.13 -19.68 -9.68
CA GLU A 767 24.59 -19.57 -9.83
C GLU A 767 25.31 -19.36 -8.48
N ASP A 768 24.66 -18.71 -7.51
CA ASP A 768 25.21 -18.53 -6.16
C ASP A 768 25.31 -19.88 -5.43
N TYR A 769 24.30 -20.75 -5.62
CA TYR A 769 24.32 -22.10 -5.08
C TYR A 769 25.34 -23.00 -5.79
N GLU A 770 25.50 -22.87 -7.11
CA GLU A 770 26.56 -23.54 -7.87
C GLU A 770 27.95 -23.12 -7.36
N LEU A 771 28.15 -21.83 -7.09
CA LEU A 771 29.38 -21.30 -6.50
C LEU A 771 29.68 -21.93 -5.13
N PHE A 772 28.66 -22.06 -4.26
CA PHE A 772 28.82 -22.71 -2.96
C PHE A 772 29.14 -24.20 -3.10
N GLU A 773 28.53 -24.90 -4.06
CA GLU A 773 28.85 -26.30 -4.37
C GLU A 773 30.29 -26.45 -4.87
N ASP A 774 30.71 -25.62 -5.82
CA ASP A 774 32.08 -25.59 -6.33
C ASP A 774 33.08 -25.31 -5.21
N TRP A 775 32.78 -24.35 -4.32
CA TRP A 775 33.62 -24.06 -3.16
C TRP A 775 33.73 -25.26 -2.21
N LEU A 776 32.62 -25.94 -1.88
CA LEU A 776 32.61 -27.13 -1.02
C LEU A 776 33.37 -28.31 -1.64
N THR A 777 33.39 -28.42 -2.97
CA THR A 777 34.04 -29.54 -3.66
C THR A 777 35.52 -29.31 -3.95
N TYR A 778 35.98 -28.05 -4.01
CA TYR A 778 37.34 -27.70 -4.41
C TYR A 778 38.43 -28.18 -3.44
N ILE A 779 38.20 -28.16 -2.12
CA ILE A 779 39.25 -28.47 -1.12
C ILE A 779 39.01 -29.83 -0.45
N ARG A 780 39.39 -30.93 -1.13
CA ARG A 780 39.29 -32.28 -0.53
C ARG A 780 40.44 -32.68 0.42
N SER A 781 41.52 -31.90 0.52
CA SER A 781 42.77 -32.35 1.19
C SER A 781 43.33 -31.47 2.32
N CYS A 782 42.88 -30.22 2.51
CA CYS A 782 43.48 -29.28 3.48
C CYS A 782 42.44 -28.47 4.26
N GLY A 783 41.84 -29.06 5.31
CA GLY A 783 40.98 -28.37 6.29
C GLY A 783 39.49 -28.69 6.16
N ARG A 784 38.70 -28.37 7.21
CA ARG A 784 37.23 -28.50 7.19
C ARG A 784 36.63 -27.18 6.68
N GLN A 785 35.75 -27.26 5.69
CA GLN A 785 34.86 -26.18 5.29
C GLN A 785 33.52 -26.32 6.03
N ALA A 786 32.84 -25.20 6.28
CA ALA A 786 31.50 -25.18 6.88
C ALA A 786 30.60 -24.19 6.13
N LEU A 787 29.44 -24.64 5.68
CA LEU A 787 28.38 -23.80 5.13
C LEU A 787 27.18 -23.87 6.07
N LEU A 788 26.69 -22.70 6.51
CA LEU A 788 25.46 -22.59 7.28
C LEU A 788 24.50 -21.69 6.50
N LEU A 789 23.33 -22.22 6.18
CA LEU A 789 22.26 -21.49 5.49
C LEU A 789 21.09 -21.33 6.47
N ASN A 790 20.53 -20.12 6.58
CA ASN A 790 19.30 -19.84 7.33
C ASN A 790 18.30 -19.00 6.50
N GLY A 791 17.00 -19.28 6.62
CA GLY A 791 15.90 -18.53 6.01
C GLY A 791 14.84 -19.38 5.32
N ASP A 792 13.64 -18.83 5.16
CA ASP A 792 12.45 -19.56 4.65
C ASP A 792 12.52 -19.83 3.13
N ASN A 793 13.35 -19.06 2.41
CA ASN A 793 13.52 -19.12 0.95
C ASN A 793 14.79 -19.85 0.50
N LEU A 794 15.41 -20.65 1.38
CA LEU A 794 16.51 -21.54 0.99
C LEU A 794 16.06 -22.72 0.11
N ALA A 795 14.75 -22.95 0.03
CA ALA A 795 14.13 -23.97 -0.80
C ALA A 795 13.21 -23.32 -1.85
N ALA A 796 13.78 -22.52 -2.75
CA ALA A 796 13.04 -21.97 -3.89
C ALA A 796 13.54 -22.57 -5.21
N THR A 797 12.68 -23.42 -5.78
CA THR A 797 12.66 -24.09 -7.12
C THR A 797 13.73 -25.12 -7.46
#